data_AF-M5RSE9-F1
#
_entry.id   AF-M5RSE9-F1
#
_cell.length_a   1.000
_cell.length_b   1.000
_cell.length_c   1.000
_cell.angle_alpha   90.00
_cell.angle_beta   90.00
_cell.angle_gamma   90.00
#
_symmetry.space_group_name_H-M   'P 1'
#
loop_
_entity.id
_entity.type
_entity.pdbx_description
1 polymer ?
#
loop_
_entity_poly.entity_id
_entity_poly.type
_entity_poly.pdbx_seq_one_letter_code
_entity_poly.pdbx_strand_id
1 'polypeptide(L)'
;MTLENESMKTLFLALPLLFSASAVVAAETATAERPNVLVVITDDQGFGEFSCHGNPVVQTPHLDRLHDESIRLTEFHVAPMCTPTRGQLMTGVDALRNGAMNVSSGRTLLRRSFPTMGNLFKESGWQTGLFGKWHLGDTYPYRPSDRGFQESVWFPSSHIGSVPDAWQNDYFGDTYVHNGVRQTYRGYTTDVLFRESMQWMKSQADAERPFFCYLATAAAHQPHYVPQRNHEAAKKAFESVRDTLPSIPAEKESELIRFLGMVDNIDENMGRLEAFLQESGLRENTVVIFLTDNGSTFGPKYFNANMRGGKMTLWEGGHRVPCFVRWPAGALRPAGDVNGLTQVQDVLPTLVDLLGMNVPTETQFDGISLANVLKGTATVPEDRMMVINYSRMPFKTVRTTPNNPAVPRREGAAVLWKQWRLLSDKQLYNLDDDPLQTQNVIAEHPEVTRAMRAHLNAWWDGVKDQANKFEPSIIGHDAENPVQLTACEWADVFIDQQKQVRAGDRKNGVWHIEVAEAGEYEFRLSRWPDECHLHLTSGIEETRVTDGVLPAGPAWPVAAAQLRVGKQKQQAKVTPESGEVRFRMNLPAGRTTMQSWLYDGDGKEIAGAYYLAAERLPKTEPVKLILDTDMSGDADDVGTVAMLHALADRGECELLATIVNRADLTKASAAAVDAINTYYDRPNLPIGTDKVGPTALQRTSTYAPSLRDGFPNDIGPDDKAPDALDVYRETLSAQPDGSVTICSVGALSNLAELWRREPELVKSKVRRLVIMGGEFPTSNRPETNIKTHLEASVVVANKWPGEIVWHGFEIGNGLITGERLKQTPSDNPVRRGFEKRRYKNRASIDGGQPSYDQAAALFAVRGAEPEYWEVVSGGRVQLDAEGVSTWVKDPSSQHHYVKLICPANQLATVIESLMVTPPKRLIHGETK
;
A
#
# COMPACT_ATOMS: atom_id res chain seq x y z
N MET A 1 14.90 38.13 -66.18
CA MET A 1 16.14 38.83 -66.60
C MET A 1 17.27 37.87 -66.33
N THR A 2 18.18 37.63 -67.29
CA THR A 2 19.54 36.99 -67.13
C THR A 2 19.62 35.68 -66.32
N LEU A 3 19.92 34.46 -66.83
CA LEU A 3 21.00 34.01 -67.75
C LEU A 3 22.40 34.46 -67.26
N GLU A 4 23.42 33.64 -67.01
CA GLU A 4 23.72 32.18 -67.17
C GLU A 4 24.60 31.70 -65.94
N ASN A 5 25.33 30.56 -65.82
CA ASN A 5 25.72 29.49 -66.76
C ASN A 5 26.12 28.12 -66.13
N GLU A 6 26.08 27.08 -66.98
CA GLU A 6 26.90 25.84 -67.13
C GLU A 6 27.48 24.91 -66.01
N SER A 7 27.28 23.60 -66.26
CA SER A 7 28.27 22.49 -66.31
C SER A 7 29.00 21.93 -65.07
N MET A 8 28.51 20.80 -64.51
CA MET A 8 29.10 19.44 -64.71
C MET A 8 28.40 18.27 -63.96
N LYS A 9 28.21 17.14 -64.68
CA LYS A 9 28.22 15.69 -64.31
C LYS A 9 27.97 15.27 -62.83
N THR A 10 27.21 14.22 -62.49
CA THR A 10 27.18 12.87 -63.14
C THR A 10 25.89 12.07 -62.84
N LEU A 11 25.40 11.39 -63.88
CA LEU A 11 24.50 10.22 -63.94
C LEU A 11 24.08 9.48 -62.63
N PHE A 12 22.76 9.34 -62.44
CA PHE A 12 22.14 8.07 -62.00
C PHE A 12 20.88 7.83 -62.83
N LEU A 13 20.64 6.58 -63.25
CA LEU A 13 19.60 6.24 -64.23
C LEU A 13 18.34 5.72 -63.53
N ALA A 14 17.18 6.29 -63.83
CA ALA A 14 15.88 5.81 -63.37
C ALA A 14 15.13 5.09 -64.51
N LEU A 15 14.51 3.95 -64.22
CA LEU A 15 13.54 3.32 -65.11
C LEU A 15 12.45 2.61 -64.27
N PRO A 16 11.15 2.91 -64.44
CA PRO A 16 10.08 2.33 -63.64
C PRO A 16 9.47 1.06 -64.25
N LEU A 17 8.97 0.19 -63.36
CA LEU A 17 7.93 -0.84 -63.51
C LEU A 17 7.82 -1.59 -64.86
N LEU A 18 8.09 -2.89 -64.81
CA LEU A 18 7.35 -3.90 -65.58
C LEU A 18 6.96 -5.06 -64.66
N PHE A 19 5.76 -5.61 -64.87
CA PHE A 19 5.21 -6.72 -64.07
C PHE A 19 5.96 -8.03 -64.36
N SER A 20 6.21 -8.82 -63.33
CA SER A 20 6.48 -10.27 -63.45
C SER A 20 6.08 -10.97 -62.16
N ALA A 21 5.15 -11.92 -62.28
CA ALA A 21 4.61 -12.64 -61.14
C ALA A 21 5.56 -13.79 -60.72
N SER A 22 6.49 -13.49 -59.82
CA SER A 22 7.16 -14.54 -59.05
C SER A 22 6.19 -15.04 -57.98
N ALA A 23 5.74 -16.28 -58.10
CA ALA A 23 4.99 -16.94 -57.03
C ALA A 23 5.92 -17.10 -55.82
N VAL A 24 5.79 -16.20 -54.83
CA VAL A 24 6.36 -16.42 -53.51
C VAL A 24 5.60 -17.59 -52.91
N VAL A 25 6.21 -18.78 -53.02
CA VAL A 25 5.87 -19.89 -52.12
C VAL A 25 6.26 -19.41 -50.74
N ALA A 26 5.28 -18.85 -50.03
CA ALA A 26 5.38 -18.64 -48.61
C ALA A 26 5.57 -20.03 -48.01
N ALA A 27 6.81 -20.35 -47.65
CA ALA A 27 7.06 -21.44 -46.73
C ALA A 27 6.37 -21.03 -45.43
N GLU A 28 5.21 -21.63 -45.16
CA GLU A 28 4.64 -21.66 -43.83
C GLU A 28 5.65 -22.39 -42.94
N THR A 29 6.59 -21.63 -42.38
CA THR A 29 7.33 -22.02 -41.19
C THR A 29 6.30 -22.12 -40.09
N ALA A 30 5.64 -23.28 -40.01
CA ALA A 30 4.75 -23.64 -38.94
C ALA A 30 5.48 -23.35 -37.63
N THR A 31 5.04 -22.31 -36.94
CA THR A 31 5.58 -21.95 -35.64
C THR A 31 5.26 -23.11 -34.71
N ALA A 32 6.29 -23.92 -34.40
CA ALA A 32 6.13 -25.08 -33.53
C ALA A 32 5.35 -24.67 -32.28
N GLU A 33 4.21 -25.31 -32.05
CA GLU A 33 3.23 -24.87 -31.07
C GLU A 33 3.89 -24.74 -29.71
N ARG A 34 3.87 -23.51 -29.16
CA ARG A 34 4.49 -23.21 -27.87
C ARG A 34 3.85 -24.10 -26.81
N PRO A 35 4.63 -24.90 -26.07
CA PRO A 35 4.07 -25.78 -25.06
C PRO A 35 3.43 -24.98 -23.94
N ASN A 36 2.41 -25.57 -23.35
CA ASN A 36 1.93 -25.12 -22.05
C ASN A 36 2.91 -25.55 -20.96
N VAL A 37 2.89 -24.87 -19.81
CA VAL A 37 3.70 -25.19 -18.65
C VAL A 37 2.81 -25.27 -17.43
N LEU A 38 2.94 -26.35 -16.67
CA LEU A 38 2.22 -26.59 -15.43
C LEU A 38 3.22 -27.01 -14.36
N VAL A 39 3.44 -26.13 -13.38
CA VAL A 39 4.22 -26.41 -12.18
C VAL A 39 3.25 -26.70 -11.05
N VAL A 40 3.22 -27.94 -10.58
CA VAL A 40 2.46 -28.38 -9.41
C VAL A 40 3.43 -28.47 -8.22
N ILE A 41 3.10 -27.80 -7.12
CA ILE A 41 3.88 -27.86 -5.88
C ILE A 41 3.00 -28.12 -4.67
N THR A 42 3.38 -29.11 -3.86
CA THR A 42 2.71 -29.43 -2.59
C THR A 42 3.47 -28.90 -1.38
N ASP A 43 2.74 -28.71 -0.28
CA ASP A 43 3.19 -28.04 0.94
C ASP A 43 3.38 -29.10 2.05
N ASP A 44 4.54 -29.14 2.70
CA ASP A 44 4.88 -30.05 3.81
C ASP A 44 4.81 -31.57 3.56
N GLN A 45 4.48 -32.00 2.34
CA GLN A 45 4.67 -33.37 1.87
C GLN A 45 6.17 -33.60 1.59
N GLY A 46 6.80 -34.58 2.25
CA GLY A 46 8.20 -34.90 2.01
C GLY A 46 8.40 -36.06 1.03
N PHE A 47 9.66 -36.43 0.82
CA PHE A 47 10.03 -37.55 -0.05
C PHE A 47 9.43 -38.89 0.39
N GLY A 48 9.15 -39.09 1.68
CA GLY A 48 8.58 -40.34 2.20
C GLY A 48 7.11 -40.54 1.88
N GLU A 49 6.36 -39.48 1.57
CA GLU A 49 4.90 -39.46 1.41
C GLU A 49 4.41 -39.91 0.01
N PHE A 50 5.05 -40.91 -0.60
CA PHE A 50 4.76 -41.44 -1.94
C PHE A 50 4.92 -42.97 -1.95
N SER A 51 4.02 -43.74 -2.56
CA SER A 51 4.14 -45.20 -2.61
C SER A 51 5.23 -45.69 -3.55
N CYS A 52 5.56 -44.97 -4.63
CA CYS A 52 6.74 -45.23 -5.45
C CYS A 52 8.06 -45.11 -4.67
N HIS A 53 8.08 -44.36 -3.56
CA HIS A 53 9.21 -44.27 -2.63
C HIS A 53 9.09 -45.23 -1.43
N GLY A 54 8.14 -46.17 -1.47
CA GLY A 54 7.99 -47.23 -0.47
C GLY A 54 7.21 -46.84 0.78
N ASN A 55 6.32 -45.83 0.73
CA ASN A 55 5.46 -45.50 1.88
C ASN A 55 4.63 -46.72 2.31
N PRO A 56 4.69 -47.14 3.59
CA PRO A 56 3.98 -48.33 4.07
C PRO A 56 2.49 -48.10 4.35
N VAL A 57 1.98 -46.86 4.28
CA VAL A 57 0.60 -46.50 4.67
C VAL A 57 -0.21 -45.94 3.49
N VAL A 58 0.17 -44.79 2.96
CA VAL A 58 -0.59 -44.13 1.88
C VAL A 58 -0.21 -44.74 0.54
N GLN A 59 -1.17 -44.82 -0.36
CA GLN A 59 -0.97 -45.25 -1.75
C GLN A 59 -1.28 -44.04 -2.63
N THR A 60 -0.38 -43.73 -3.55
CA THR A 60 -0.42 -42.56 -4.42
C THR A 60 -0.39 -42.98 -5.90
N PRO A 61 -1.35 -43.79 -6.39
CA PRO A 61 -1.29 -44.40 -7.72
C PRO A 61 -1.24 -43.39 -8.88
N HIS A 62 -1.75 -42.17 -8.71
CA HIS A 62 -1.69 -41.15 -9.76
C HIS A 62 -0.34 -40.42 -9.79
N LEU A 63 0.26 -40.14 -8.64
CA LEU A 63 1.62 -39.62 -8.51
C LEU A 63 2.69 -40.67 -8.85
N ASP A 64 2.45 -41.94 -8.53
CA ASP A 64 3.31 -43.07 -8.92
C ASP A 64 3.31 -43.24 -10.46
N ARG A 65 2.15 -43.10 -11.10
CA ARG A 65 2.07 -43.05 -12.57
C ARG A 65 2.82 -41.84 -13.14
N LEU A 66 2.70 -40.66 -12.53
CA LEU A 66 3.47 -39.49 -12.96
C LEU A 66 4.98 -39.71 -12.78
N HIS A 67 5.42 -40.30 -11.67
CA HIS A 67 6.80 -40.71 -11.41
C HIS A 67 7.33 -41.62 -12.53
N ASP A 68 6.58 -42.67 -12.90
CA ASP A 68 6.96 -43.64 -13.92
C ASP A 68 7.01 -43.06 -15.33
N GLU A 69 6.10 -42.13 -15.65
CA GLU A 69 6.05 -41.41 -16.93
C GLU A 69 7.03 -40.22 -17.04
N SER A 70 7.81 -39.91 -16.00
CA SER A 70 8.66 -38.71 -15.92
C SER A 70 10.16 -38.98 -15.92
N ILE A 71 10.92 -37.93 -16.25
CA ILE A 71 12.31 -37.79 -15.83
C ILE A 71 12.31 -37.42 -14.35
N ARG A 72 13.12 -38.10 -13.54
CA ARG A 72 13.15 -37.94 -12.08
C ARG A 72 14.51 -37.43 -11.62
N LEU A 73 14.54 -36.28 -10.95
CA LEU A 73 15.76 -35.71 -10.39
C LEU A 73 15.98 -36.31 -8.98
N THR A 74 16.87 -37.30 -8.86
CA THR A 74 16.96 -38.15 -7.65
C THR A 74 17.64 -37.47 -6.46
N GLU A 75 18.53 -36.50 -6.73
CA GLU A 75 19.11 -35.57 -5.77
C GLU A 75 18.64 -34.14 -6.05
N PHE A 76 17.32 -33.92 -6.00
CA PHE A 76 16.73 -32.59 -6.09
C PHE A 76 16.54 -31.98 -4.70
N HIS A 77 17.02 -30.75 -4.55
CA HIS A 77 17.01 -30.05 -3.27
C HIS A 77 16.33 -28.69 -3.29
N VAL A 78 15.66 -28.41 -2.18
CA VAL A 78 14.94 -27.18 -1.88
C VAL A 78 15.55 -26.53 -0.63
N ALA A 79 15.04 -25.37 -0.21
CA ALA A 79 15.27 -24.93 1.16
C ALA A 79 14.29 -25.67 2.11
N PRO A 80 14.64 -25.91 3.37
CA PRO A 80 13.79 -26.66 4.30
C PRO A 80 12.64 -25.82 4.91
N MET A 81 12.13 -24.82 4.17
CA MET A 81 10.95 -24.02 4.49
C MET A 81 10.31 -23.42 3.23
N CYS A 82 8.98 -23.36 3.22
CA CYS A 82 8.11 -22.87 2.14
C CYS A 82 8.62 -21.61 1.41
N THR A 83 8.72 -20.47 2.09
CA THR A 83 9.02 -19.18 1.45
C THR A 83 10.40 -19.12 0.77
N PRO A 84 11.51 -19.53 1.42
CA PRO A 84 12.79 -19.76 0.75
C PRO A 84 12.68 -20.54 -0.56
N THR A 85 12.01 -21.69 -0.56
CA THR A 85 11.85 -22.53 -1.74
C THR A 85 11.01 -21.86 -2.82
N ARG A 86 9.88 -21.24 -2.45
CA ARG A 86 8.98 -20.56 -3.38
C ARG A 86 9.65 -19.35 -4.01
N GLY A 87 10.47 -18.60 -3.27
CA GLY A 87 11.27 -17.49 -3.78
C GLY A 87 12.37 -17.98 -4.74
N GLN A 88 13.10 -19.03 -4.35
CA GLN A 88 14.12 -19.67 -5.18
C GLN A 88 13.54 -20.25 -6.48
N LEU A 89 12.37 -20.90 -6.43
CA LEU A 89 11.63 -21.37 -7.61
C LEU A 89 11.23 -20.22 -8.51
N MET A 90 10.64 -19.17 -7.94
CA MET A 90 10.10 -18.04 -8.70
C MET A 90 11.17 -17.14 -9.31
N THR A 91 12.42 -17.15 -8.83
CA THR A 91 13.47 -16.24 -9.32
C THR A 91 14.73 -16.93 -9.85
N GLY A 92 14.91 -18.23 -9.63
CA GLY A 92 16.16 -18.94 -9.95
C GLY A 92 17.38 -18.43 -9.16
N VAL A 93 17.14 -17.75 -8.04
CA VAL A 93 18.11 -16.98 -7.23
C VAL A 93 17.97 -17.35 -5.76
N ASP A 94 19.06 -17.36 -5.00
CA ASP A 94 19.07 -17.80 -3.60
C ASP A 94 18.17 -16.96 -2.68
N ALA A 95 17.63 -17.58 -1.63
CA ALA A 95 16.72 -16.95 -0.67
C ALA A 95 17.32 -15.74 0.06
N LEU A 96 18.64 -15.70 0.32
CA LEU A 96 19.26 -14.54 0.97
C LEU A 96 19.53 -13.39 -0.04
N ARG A 97 19.67 -13.72 -1.33
CA ARG A 97 19.84 -12.78 -2.44
C ARG A 97 18.50 -12.23 -2.95
N ASN A 98 17.46 -13.07 -3.06
CA ASN A 98 16.10 -12.68 -3.44
C ASN A 98 15.28 -12.09 -2.25
N GLY A 99 15.70 -12.31 -1.00
CA GLY A 99 15.14 -11.71 0.21
C GLY A 99 13.99 -12.48 0.87
N ALA A 100 13.32 -13.39 0.15
CA ALA A 100 12.24 -14.23 0.65
C ALA A 100 12.81 -15.40 1.47
N MET A 101 13.21 -15.14 2.71
CA MET A 101 14.07 -16.03 3.51
C MET A 101 13.41 -16.64 4.76
N ASN A 102 12.20 -16.22 5.14
CA ASN A 102 11.43 -16.70 6.28
C ASN A 102 9.93 -16.79 5.92
N VAL A 103 9.16 -17.63 6.62
CA VAL A 103 7.71 -17.73 6.44
C VAL A 103 6.90 -16.60 7.10
N SER A 104 7.54 -15.77 7.92
CA SER A 104 6.96 -14.63 8.65
C SER A 104 8.09 -13.66 9.06
N SER A 105 7.89 -12.88 10.13
CA SER A 105 8.90 -12.05 10.80
C SER A 105 9.55 -10.97 9.92
N GLY A 106 8.76 -10.40 9.00
CA GLY A 106 9.19 -9.35 8.06
C GLY A 106 10.15 -9.81 6.95
N ARG A 107 10.32 -11.13 6.77
CA ARG A 107 11.29 -11.72 5.83
C ARG A 107 10.65 -12.64 4.78
N THR A 108 9.38 -12.38 4.51
CA THR A 108 8.51 -13.03 3.51
C THR A 108 8.65 -12.42 2.11
N LEU A 109 8.83 -11.09 2.05
CA LEU A 109 8.68 -10.28 0.85
C LEU A 109 9.81 -10.53 -0.16
N LEU A 110 9.43 -11.01 -1.35
CA LEU A 110 10.38 -11.23 -2.45
C LEU A 110 10.84 -9.89 -3.04
N ARG A 111 12.15 -9.65 -3.13
CA ARG A 111 12.72 -8.39 -3.63
C ARG A 111 12.17 -8.00 -5.00
N ARG A 112 11.78 -6.72 -5.11
CA ARG A 112 11.17 -6.11 -6.30
C ARG A 112 12.08 -6.11 -7.53
N SER A 113 13.39 -6.18 -7.32
CA SER A 113 14.42 -6.16 -8.37
C SER A 113 14.59 -7.48 -9.15
N PHE A 114 13.94 -8.57 -8.72
CA PHE A 114 14.00 -9.85 -9.44
C PHE A 114 12.67 -10.10 -10.17
N PRO A 115 12.67 -10.27 -11.50
CA PRO A 115 11.49 -10.73 -12.21
C PRO A 115 11.15 -12.15 -11.73
N THR A 116 9.87 -12.46 -11.63
CA THR A 116 9.43 -13.82 -11.31
C THR A 116 9.31 -14.69 -12.56
N MET A 117 9.16 -16.00 -12.38
CA MET A 117 8.68 -16.93 -13.40
C MET A 117 7.40 -16.39 -14.07
N GLY A 118 6.46 -15.85 -13.29
CA GLY A 118 5.26 -15.17 -13.81
C GLY A 118 5.57 -13.97 -14.70
N ASN A 119 6.51 -13.10 -14.31
CA ASN A 119 6.97 -11.98 -15.15
C ASN A 119 7.56 -12.49 -16.48
N LEU A 120 8.53 -13.40 -16.43
CA LEU A 120 9.27 -13.86 -17.60
C LEU A 120 8.39 -14.67 -18.58
N PHE A 121 7.42 -15.45 -18.08
CA PHE A 121 6.44 -16.14 -18.94
C PHE A 121 5.48 -15.15 -19.61
N LYS A 122 4.96 -14.16 -18.87
CA LYS A 122 4.09 -13.11 -19.40
C LYS A 122 4.79 -12.27 -20.46
N GLU A 123 6.03 -11.85 -20.19
CA GLU A 123 6.88 -11.07 -21.11
C GLU A 123 7.30 -11.90 -22.34
N SER A 124 7.47 -13.21 -22.19
CA SER A 124 7.68 -14.13 -23.32
C SER A 124 6.41 -14.43 -24.12
N GLY A 125 5.21 -14.06 -23.64
CA GLY A 125 3.93 -14.16 -24.34
C GLY A 125 3.02 -15.32 -23.93
N TRP A 126 3.28 -16.00 -22.82
CA TRP A 126 2.35 -16.96 -22.22
C TRP A 126 1.27 -16.23 -21.41
N GLN A 127 0.10 -16.85 -21.23
CA GLN A 127 -0.88 -16.43 -20.22
C GLN A 127 -0.50 -17.04 -18.87
N THR A 128 -0.49 -16.28 -17.79
CA THR A 128 0.05 -16.73 -16.49
C THR A 128 -1.04 -16.83 -15.42
N GLY A 129 -1.13 -17.98 -14.73
CA GLY A 129 -2.15 -18.27 -13.73
C GLY A 129 -1.56 -18.87 -12.45
N LEU A 130 -1.98 -18.35 -11.29
CA LEU A 130 -1.60 -18.85 -9.96
C LEU A 130 -2.82 -19.38 -9.22
N PHE A 131 -2.71 -20.60 -8.68
CA PHE A 131 -3.79 -21.26 -7.94
C PHE A 131 -3.26 -21.78 -6.60
N GLY A 132 -3.52 -21.04 -5.52
CA GLY A 132 -3.24 -21.43 -4.13
C GLY A 132 -2.17 -20.60 -3.43
N LYS A 133 -1.22 -21.26 -2.77
CA LYS A 133 -0.26 -20.64 -1.84
C LYS A 133 0.85 -19.86 -2.57
N TRP A 134 0.76 -18.53 -2.50
CA TRP A 134 1.80 -17.63 -3.02
C TRP A 134 2.97 -17.47 -2.04
N HIS A 135 2.69 -16.95 -0.83
CA HIS A 135 3.63 -16.85 0.30
C HIS A 135 4.94 -16.05 0.05
N LEU A 136 4.90 -15.07 -0.86
CA LEU A 136 6.04 -14.18 -1.21
C LEU A 136 5.76 -12.68 -1.00
N GLY A 137 4.71 -12.39 -0.23
CA GLY A 137 4.15 -11.07 0.05
C GLY A 137 2.69 -10.95 -0.41
N ASP A 138 1.92 -10.14 0.29
CA ASP A 138 0.45 -10.04 0.18
C ASP A 138 -0.07 -8.62 -0.09
N THR A 139 0.82 -7.63 -0.05
CA THR A 139 0.58 -6.20 -0.29
C THR A 139 1.38 -5.71 -1.50
N TYR A 140 1.06 -4.55 -2.06
CA TYR A 140 1.70 -4.01 -3.26
C TYR A 140 3.20 -3.72 -3.05
N PRO A 141 4.09 -4.04 -4.01
CA PRO A 141 3.87 -4.71 -5.29
C PRO A 141 4.28 -6.19 -5.23
N TYR A 142 3.94 -6.89 -4.15
CA TYR A 142 4.38 -8.26 -3.89
C TYR A 142 3.30 -9.32 -4.18
N ARG A 143 2.06 -8.92 -4.49
CA ARG A 143 0.92 -9.81 -4.80
C ARG A 143 1.16 -10.56 -6.12
N PRO A 144 0.51 -11.72 -6.38
CA PRO A 144 0.66 -12.45 -7.64
C PRO A 144 0.43 -11.59 -8.89
N SER A 145 -0.59 -10.73 -8.86
CA SER A 145 -0.95 -9.80 -9.93
C SER A 145 0.13 -8.76 -10.23
N ASP A 146 0.80 -8.25 -9.20
CA ASP A 146 1.95 -7.34 -9.33
C ASP A 146 3.19 -8.10 -9.84
N ARG A 147 3.32 -9.37 -9.46
CA ARG A 147 4.45 -10.26 -9.76
C ARG A 147 4.20 -11.20 -10.94
N GLY A 148 3.51 -10.67 -11.94
CA GLY A 148 3.46 -11.21 -13.30
C GLY A 148 2.35 -12.21 -13.60
N PHE A 149 1.56 -12.64 -12.61
CA PHE A 149 0.39 -13.49 -12.86
C PHE A 149 -0.79 -12.67 -13.38
N GLN A 150 -1.46 -13.15 -14.43
CA GLN A 150 -2.61 -12.49 -15.07
C GLN A 150 -3.94 -13.04 -14.54
N GLU A 151 -3.92 -14.30 -14.08
CA GLU A 151 -4.97 -14.93 -13.30
C GLU A 151 -4.41 -15.35 -11.93
N SER A 152 -5.21 -15.23 -10.87
CA SER A 152 -4.78 -15.54 -9.51
C SER A 152 -5.98 -15.87 -8.61
N VAL A 153 -6.06 -17.11 -8.12
CA VAL A 153 -6.96 -17.53 -7.03
C VAL A 153 -6.09 -18.03 -5.87
N TRP A 154 -5.95 -17.21 -4.82
CA TRP A 154 -4.91 -17.41 -3.80
C TRP A 154 -5.34 -16.95 -2.41
N PHE A 155 -4.64 -17.41 -1.38
CA PHE A 155 -4.73 -16.88 -0.02
C PHE A 155 -3.40 -16.24 0.38
N PRO A 156 -3.42 -15.15 1.18
CA PRO A 156 -2.21 -14.44 1.59
C PRO A 156 -1.41 -15.18 2.66
N SER A 157 -0.16 -14.73 2.85
CA SER A 157 0.80 -15.29 3.82
C SER A 157 0.98 -16.83 3.73
N SER A 158 1.03 -17.53 4.86
CA SER A 158 1.71 -18.82 4.99
C SER A 158 0.85 -20.07 4.84
N HIS A 159 -0.44 -20.00 5.14
CA HIS A 159 -1.41 -21.11 5.09
C HIS A 159 -2.84 -20.60 5.31
N ILE A 160 -3.81 -21.50 5.13
CA ILE A 160 -5.21 -21.31 5.53
C ILE A 160 -5.29 -21.02 7.03
N GLY A 161 -5.95 -19.92 7.42
CA GLY A 161 -6.03 -19.45 8.80
C GLY A 161 -4.81 -18.65 9.28
N SER A 162 -3.94 -18.19 8.37
CA SER A 162 -2.91 -17.20 8.66
C SER A 162 -3.49 -15.80 8.89
N VAL A 163 -2.75 -14.88 9.53
CA VAL A 163 -3.29 -13.56 9.97
C VAL A 163 -3.97 -12.75 8.86
N PRO A 164 -3.40 -12.55 7.66
CA PRO A 164 -4.06 -11.78 6.59
C PRO A 164 -5.09 -12.58 5.79
N ASP A 165 -5.23 -13.89 6.03
CA ASP A 165 -6.23 -14.74 5.37
C ASP A 165 -7.67 -14.31 5.77
N ALA A 166 -8.69 -14.81 5.07
CA ALA A 166 -10.06 -14.54 5.49
C ALA A 166 -10.33 -15.15 6.89
N TRP A 167 -11.00 -14.38 7.74
CA TRP A 167 -11.20 -14.76 9.14
C TRP A 167 -12.06 -16.02 9.26
N GLN A 168 -11.50 -17.05 9.90
CA GLN A 168 -12.12 -18.37 10.12
C GLN A 168 -12.26 -19.29 8.89
N ASN A 169 -11.45 -19.09 7.83
CA ASN A 169 -11.22 -20.15 6.85
C ASN A 169 -10.77 -21.47 7.55
N ASP A 170 -11.32 -22.61 7.12
CA ASP A 170 -11.14 -23.92 7.76
C ASP A 170 -10.88 -25.09 6.77
N TYR A 171 -10.49 -24.75 5.53
CA TYR A 171 -10.43 -25.59 4.33
C TYR A 171 -11.78 -25.88 3.63
N PHE A 172 -12.95 -25.52 4.18
CA PHE A 172 -14.26 -25.91 3.61
C PHE A 172 -15.22 -24.74 3.39
N GLY A 173 -15.42 -24.37 2.12
CA GLY A 173 -16.25 -23.21 1.79
C GLY A 173 -15.54 -21.86 1.98
N ASP A 174 -14.21 -21.90 2.10
CA ASP A 174 -13.32 -20.77 2.38
C ASP A 174 -13.43 -19.60 1.37
N THR A 175 -12.91 -18.45 1.79
CA THR A 175 -12.80 -17.23 0.98
C THR A 175 -11.35 -16.97 0.59
N TYR A 176 -11.10 -16.83 -0.72
CA TYR A 176 -9.79 -16.58 -1.33
C TYR A 176 -9.79 -15.26 -2.10
N VAL A 177 -8.61 -14.71 -2.37
CA VAL A 177 -8.42 -13.56 -3.27
C VAL A 177 -8.41 -14.05 -4.73
N HIS A 178 -9.38 -13.62 -5.51
CA HIS A 178 -9.47 -13.81 -6.97
C HIS A 178 -9.17 -12.48 -7.66
N ASN A 179 -8.00 -12.35 -8.29
CA ASN A 179 -7.54 -11.12 -8.97
C ASN A 179 -7.73 -9.82 -8.17
N GLY A 180 -7.42 -9.87 -6.87
CA GLY A 180 -7.52 -8.75 -5.92
C GLY A 180 -8.87 -8.64 -5.19
N VAL A 181 -9.89 -9.41 -5.57
CA VAL A 181 -11.21 -9.40 -4.93
C VAL A 181 -11.41 -10.66 -4.11
N ARG A 182 -11.78 -10.54 -2.82
CA ARG A 182 -12.13 -11.71 -1.99
C ARG A 182 -13.44 -12.35 -2.46
N GLN A 183 -13.43 -13.67 -2.69
CA GLN A 183 -14.55 -14.47 -3.17
C GLN A 183 -14.61 -15.83 -2.44
N THR A 184 -15.82 -16.30 -2.14
CA THR A 184 -16.08 -17.52 -1.37
C THR A 184 -16.31 -18.73 -2.29
N TYR A 185 -15.59 -19.83 -2.08
CA TYR A 185 -15.58 -20.99 -2.97
C TYR A 185 -16.13 -22.26 -2.32
N ARG A 186 -17.20 -22.82 -2.89
CA ARG A 186 -17.75 -24.11 -2.43
C ARG A 186 -16.84 -25.28 -2.82
N GLY A 187 -16.28 -25.94 -1.81
CA GLY A 187 -15.50 -27.17 -1.90
C GLY A 187 -14.51 -27.30 -0.75
N TYR A 188 -13.69 -28.35 -0.78
CA TYR A 188 -12.44 -28.42 -0.01
C TYR A 188 -11.33 -27.65 -0.76
N THR A 189 -10.41 -26.98 -0.07
CA THR A 189 -9.38 -26.11 -0.69
C THR A 189 -8.67 -26.76 -1.87
N THR A 190 -8.10 -27.96 -1.70
CA THR A 190 -7.36 -28.64 -2.77
C THR A 190 -8.26 -28.91 -3.99
N ASP A 191 -9.48 -29.42 -3.77
CA ASP A 191 -10.44 -29.70 -4.84
C ASP A 191 -10.83 -28.43 -5.62
N VAL A 192 -10.92 -27.29 -4.94
CA VAL A 192 -11.18 -25.97 -5.55
C VAL A 192 -9.98 -25.52 -6.37
N LEU A 193 -8.77 -25.49 -5.82
CA LEU A 193 -7.58 -25.02 -6.52
C LEU A 193 -7.31 -25.82 -7.81
N PHE A 194 -7.46 -27.15 -7.75
CA PHE A 194 -7.41 -28.00 -8.95
C PHE A 194 -8.56 -27.68 -9.92
N ARG A 195 -9.81 -27.52 -9.46
CA ARG A 195 -10.96 -27.18 -10.31
C ARG A 195 -10.79 -25.85 -11.04
N GLU A 196 -10.45 -24.77 -10.34
CA GLU A 196 -10.30 -23.44 -10.95
C GLU A 196 -9.13 -23.45 -11.94
N SER A 197 -8.01 -24.09 -11.60
CA SER A 197 -6.85 -24.21 -12.49
C SER A 197 -7.19 -24.95 -13.79
N MET A 198 -7.92 -26.07 -13.74
CA MET A 198 -8.36 -26.81 -14.93
C MET A 198 -9.35 -26.02 -15.79
N GLN A 199 -10.28 -25.29 -15.18
CA GLN A 199 -11.20 -24.41 -15.91
C GLN A 199 -10.47 -23.25 -16.61
N TRP A 200 -9.47 -22.66 -15.95
CA TRP A 200 -8.65 -21.60 -16.54
C TRP A 200 -7.71 -22.13 -17.65
N MET A 201 -7.03 -23.25 -17.43
CA MET A 201 -6.19 -23.89 -18.45
C MET A 201 -7.01 -24.23 -19.69
N LYS A 202 -8.24 -24.74 -19.51
CA LYS A 202 -9.18 -24.95 -20.62
C LYS A 202 -9.56 -23.65 -21.33
N SER A 203 -9.84 -22.55 -20.63
CA SER A 203 -10.19 -21.28 -21.28
C SER A 203 -9.02 -20.56 -21.95
N GLN A 204 -7.77 -20.96 -21.68
CA GLN A 204 -6.61 -20.55 -22.47
C GLN A 204 -6.47 -21.42 -23.73
N ALA A 205 -6.63 -22.74 -23.58
CA ALA A 205 -6.59 -23.72 -24.66
C ALA A 205 -7.70 -23.50 -25.73
N ASP A 206 -8.95 -23.32 -25.29
CA ASP A 206 -10.10 -23.00 -26.14
C ASP A 206 -9.98 -21.64 -26.86
N ALA A 207 -8.98 -20.83 -26.47
CA ALA A 207 -8.64 -19.54 -27.05
C ALA A 207 -7.26 -19.54 -27.75
N GLU A 208 -6.68 -20.73 -28.02
CA GLU A 208 -5.39 -20.94 -28.70
C GLU A 208 -4.20 -20.18 -28.06
N ARG A 209 -4.26 -19.93 -26.75
CA ARG A 209 -3.22 -19.20 -25.99
C ARG A 209 -2.38 -20.15 -25.13
N PRO A 210 -1.04 -20.19 -25.29
CA PRO A 210 -0.18 -21.02 -24.45
C PRO A 210 -0.16 -20.46 -23.02
N PHE A 211 -0.23 -21.34 -22.02
CA PHE A 211 -0.34 -20.95 -20.61
C PHE A 211 0.82 -21.43 -19.74
N PHE A 212 1.15 -20.66 -18.71
CA PHE A 212 1.94 -21.07 -17.56
C PHE A 212 1.04 -21.08 -16.31
N CYS A 213 0.81 -22.26 -15.76
CA CYS A 213 0.03 -22.50 -14.55
C CYS A 213 0.96 -22.85 -13.39
N TYR A 214 0.84 -22.14 -12.27
CA TYR A 214 1.47 -22.47 -11.00
C TYR A 214 0.38 -22.89 -10.01
N LEU A 215 0.22 -24.22 -9.84
CA LEU A 215 -0.74 -24.84 -8.95
C LEU A 215 -0.03 -25.23 -7.65
N ALA A 216 -0.30 -24.47 -6.59
CA ALA A 216 0.44 -24.52 -5.33
C ALA A 216 -0.51 -24.83 -4.17
N THR A 217 -0.62 -26.10 -3.77
CA THR A 217 -1.64 -26.50 -2.79
C THR A 217 -1.38 -25.92 -1.40
N ALA A 218 -2.45 -25.75 -0.62
CA ALA A 218 -2.37 -25.57 0.84
C ALA A 218 -2.07 -26.92 1.54
N ALA A 219 -2.64 -28.00 1.02
CA ALA A 219 -2.35 -29.35 1.50
C ALA A 219 -0.87 -29.73 1.20
N ALA A 220 -0.20 -30.49 2.06
CA ALA A 220 -0.67 -31.11 3.30
C ALA A 220 -0.29 -30.32 4.57
N HIS A 221 -0.12 -28.98 4.47
CA HIS A 221 0.28 -28.14 5.60
C HIS A 221 -0.82 -28.01 6.67
N GLN A 222 -0.41 -27.88 7.92
CA GLN A 222 -1.32 -27.64 9.05
C GLN A 222 -2.18 -26.36 8.85
N PRO A 223 -3.41 -26.29 9.39
CA PRO A 223 -4.12 -27.37 10.09
C PRO A 223 -4.54 -28.49 9.14
N HIS A 224 -4.42 -29.74 9.57
CA HIS A 224 -4.71 -30.92 8.74
C HIS A 224 -6.22 -31.21 8.62
N TYR A 225 -7.02 -30.20 8.28
CA TYR A 225 -8.44 -30.37 8.02
C TYR A 225 -8.60 -31.05 6.66
N VAL A 226 -9.42 -32.10 6.59
CA VAL A 226 -9.42 -33.07 5.48
C VAL A 226 -10.81 -33.70 5.29
N PRO A 227 -11.27 -33.99 4.06
CA PRO A 227 -12.59 -34.56 3.86
C PRO A 227 -12.74 -35.92 4.55
N GLN A 228 -13.90 -36.17 5.17
CA GLN A 228 -14.18 -37.37 5.97
C GLN A 228 -13.84 -38.69 5.24
N ARG A 229 -14.11 -38.76 3.91
CA ARG A 229 -13.80 -39.92 3.07
C ARG A 229 -12.30 -40.23 3.03
N ASN A 230 -11.46 -39.23 2.79
CA ASN A 230 -10.01 -39.40 2.70
C ASN A 230 -9.40 -39.65 4.09
N HIS A 231 -9.96 -39.06 5.15
CA HIS A 231 -9.63 -39.40 6.54
C HIS A 231 -9.97 -40.86 6.90
N GLU A 232 -11.14 -41.36 6.51
CA GLU A 232 -11.53 -42.77 6.73
C GLU A 232 -10.67 -43.75 5.91
N ALA A 233 -10.31 -43.40 4.68
CA ALA A 233 -9.41 -44.18 3.84
C ALA A 233 -7.99 -44.26 4.46
N ALA A 234 -7.39 -43.11 4.77
CA ALA A 234 -6.07 -43.04 5.41
C ALA A 234 -6.04 -43.71 6.79
N LYS A 235 -7.12 -43.57 7.58
CA LYS A 235 -7.27 -44.28 8.85
C LYS A 235 -7.23 -45.79 8.66
N LYS A 236 -8.05 -46.32 7.75
CA LYS A 236 -8.13 -47.77 7.48
C LYS A 236 -6.80 -48.32 6.95
N ALA A 237 -6.10 -47.58 6.10
CA ALA A 237 -4.77 -47.94 5.61
C ALA A 237 -3.76 -47.99 6.76
N PHE A 238 -3.72 -46.95 7.60
CA PHE A 238 -2.85 -46.86 8.78
C PHE A 238 -3.11 -47.96 9.80
N GLU A 239 -4.38 -48.27 10.10
CA GLU A 239 -4.77 -49.38 10.98
C GLU A 239 -4.30 -50.74 10.42
N SER A 240 -4.28 -50.93 9.10
CA SER A 240 -3.89 -52.21 8.48
C SER A 240 -2.39 -52.54 8.58
N VAL A 241 -1.54 -51.55 8.88
CA VAL A 241 -0.08 -51.71 9.04
C VAL A 241 0.42 -51.23 10.41
N ARG A 242 -0.49 -50.97 11.37
CA ARG A 242 -0.17 -50.26 12.62
C ARG A 242 0.99 -50.89 13.40
N ASP A 243 1.05 -52.22 13.41
CA ASP A 243 2.03 -53.02 14.17
C ASP A 243 3.42 -53.07 13.50
N THR A 244 3.54 -52.65 12.24
CA THR A 244 4.85 -52.55 11.55
C THR A 244 5.48 -51.16 11.66
N LEU A 245 4.73 -50.18 12.17
CA LEU A 245 5.17 -48.79 12.31
C LEU A 245 5.83 -48.52 13.68
N PRO A 246 6.64 -47.44 13.81
CA PRO A 246 7.10 -46.95 15.09
C PRO A 246 5.97 -46.68 16.11
N SER A 247 6.33 -46.58 17.38
CA SER A 247 5.38 -46.15 18.42
C SER A 247 5.17 -44.62 18.35
N ILE A 248 3.95 -44.21 18.03
CA ILE A 248 3.52 -42.82 17.88
C ILE A 248 2.51 -42.50 18.99
N PRO A 249 2.62 -41.35 19.70
CA PRO A 249 1.60 -40.93 20.67
C PRO A 249 0.24 -40.69 19.99
N ALA A 250 -0.87 -41.11 20.63
CA ALA A 250 -2.20 -41.13 20.03
C ALA A 250 -2.69 -39.78 19.44
N GLU A 251 -2.30 -38.64 20.03
CA GLU A 251 -2.54 -37.31 19.46
C GLU A 251 -1.86 -37.15 18.08
N LYS A 252 -0.58 -37.50 18.00
CA LYS A 252 0.23 -37.39 16.78
C LYS A 252 -0.07 -38.50 15.77
N GLU A 253 -0.66 -39.60 16.21
CA GLU A 253 -1.29 -40.61 15.37
C GLU A 253 -2.55 -40.05 14.69
N SER A 254 -3.42 -39.35 15.43
CA SER A 254 -4.63 -38.74 14.86
C SER A 254 -4.33 -37.52 13.96
N GLU A 255 -3.22 -36.82 14.18
CA GLU A 255 -2.69 -35.83 13.24
C GLU A 255 -2.10 -36.48 11.97
N LEU A 256 -1.32 -37.56 12.12
CA LEU A 256 -0.72 -38.29 11.00
C LEU A 256 -1.78 -38.87 10.05
N ILE A 257 -2.83 -39.49 10.60
CA ILE A 257 -3.95 -40.05 9.82
C ILE A 257 -4.62 -38.95 8.97
N ARG A 258 -4.80 -37.75 9.52
CA ARG A 258 -5.34 -36.60 8.77
C ARG A 258 -4.39 -36.13 7.67
N PHE A 259 -3.11 -35.95 8.00
CA PHE A 259 -2.06 -35.56 7.04
C PHE A 259 -1.97 -36.54 5.86
N LEU A 260 -2.01 -37.85 6.13
CA LEU A 260 -2.05 -38.87 5.08
C LEU A 260 -3.34 -38.84 4.25
N GLY A 261 -4.48 -38.48 4.86
CA GLY A 261 -5.73 -38.20 4.12
C GLY A 261 -5.66 -36.95 3.23
N MET A 262 -4.83 -35.96 3.57
CA MET A 262 -4.56 -34.83 2.67
C MET A 262 -3.70 -35.26 1.48
N VAL A 263 -2.73 -36.17 1.68
CA VAL A 263 -1.91 -36.76 0.61
C VAL A 263 -2.78 -37.64 -0.33
N ASP A 264 -3.69 -38.44 0.23
CA ASP A 264 -4.70 -39.21 -0.51
C ASP A 264 -5.56 -38.28 -1.41
N ASN A 265 -6.09 -37.17 -0.86
CA ASN A 265 -6.83 -36.19 -1.65
C ASN A 265 -5.98 -35.45 -2.71
N ILE A 266 -4.67 -35.22 -2.47
CA ILE A 266 -3.76 -34.68 -3.48
C ILE A 266 -3.64 -35.68 -4.65
N ASP A 267 -3.47 -36.97 -4.38
CA ASP A 267 -3.36 -38.00 -5.43
C ASP A 267 -4.64 -38.11 -6.26
N GLU A 268 -5.83 -38.12 -5.63
CA GLU A 268 -7.11 -38.08 -6.34
C GLU A 268 -7.22 -36.87 -7.28
N ASN A 269 -6.73 -35.71 -6.84
CA ASN A 269 -6.73 -34.49 -7.64
C ASN A 269 -5.69 -34.52 -8.78
N MET A 270 -4.53 -35.16 -8.57
CA MET A 270 -3.57 -35.44 -9.64
C MET A 270 -4.13 -36.41 -10.69
N GLY A 271 -4.92 -37.40 -10.27
CA GLY A 271 -5.66 -38.28 -11.18
C GLY A 271 -6.69 -37.53 -12.03
N ARG A 272 -7.44 -36.60 -11.42
CA ARG A 272 -8.37 -35.71 -12.12
C ARG A 272 -7.65 -34.77 -13.11
N LEU A 273 -6.49 -34.24 -12.72
CA LEU A 273 -5.66 -33.38 -13.55
C LEU A 273 -5.11 -34.12 -14.79
N GLU A 274 -4.59 -35.34 -14.61
CA GLU A 274 -4.09 -36.14 -15.74
C GLU A 274 -5.21 -36.54 -16.70
N ALA A 275 -6.38 -36.95 -16.18
CA ALA A 275 -7.56 -37.21 -16.99
C ALA A 275 -7.97 -35.95 -17.78
N PHE A 276 -8.02 -34.79 -17.14
CA PHE A 276 -8.28 -33.51 -17.80
C PHE A 276 -7.27 -33.20 -18.92
N LEU A 277 -5.97 -33.34 -18.67
CA LEU A 277 -4.93 -33.09 -19.68
C LEU A 277 -5.06 -34.04 -20.87
N GLN A 278 -5.44 -35.30 -20.64
CA GLN A 278 -5.67 -36.27 -21.70
C GLN A 278 -6.97 -35.99 -22.50
N GLU A 279 -8.08 -35.73 -21.81
CA GLU A 279 -9.41 -35.46 -22.41
C GLU A 279 -9.47 -34.13 -23.18
N SER A 280 -8.70 -33.12 -22.75
CA SER A 280 -8.56 -31.83 -23.43
C SER A 280 -7.53 -31.82 -24.57
N GLY A 281 -6.79 -32.91 -24.78
CA GLY A 281 -5.69 -33.00 -25.75
C GLY A 281 -4.40 -32.28 -25.34
N LEU A 282 -4.38 -31.61 -24.19
CA LEU A 282 -3.24 -30.81 -23.71
C LEU A 282 -2.02 -31.62 -23.30
N ARG A 283 -2.20 -32.91 -22.94
CA ARG A 283 -1.16 -33.76 -22.33
C ARG A 283 0.17 -33.77 -23.08
N GLU A 284 0.14 -33.93 -24.40
CA GLU A 284 1.37 -34.16 -25.18
C GLU A 284 2.25 -32.90 -25.29
N ASN A 285 1.63 -31.72 -25.40
CA ASN A 285 2.34 -30.44 -25.50
C ASN A 285 2.21 -29.57 -24.23
N THR A 286 2.22 -30.22 -23.07
CA THR A 286 2.34 -29.56 -21.76
C THR A 286 3.58 -30.06 -21.03
N VAL A 287 4.46 -29.14 -20.63
CA VAL A 287 5.52 -29.40 -19.65
C VAL A 287 4.88 -29.48 -18.27
N VAL A 288 4.83 -30.67 -17.68
CA VAL A 288 4.45 -30.86 -16.28
C VAL A 288 5.71 -30.98 -15.43
N ILE A 289 5.82 -30.15 -14.40
CA ILE A 289 6.80 -30.28 -13.33
C ILE A 289 6.04 -30.48 -12.02
N PHE A 290 6.29 -31.57 -11.32
CA PHE A 290 5.79 -31.82 -9.97
C PHE A 290 6.94 -31.80 -8.96
N LEU A 291 6.78 -31.09 -7.84
CA LEU A 291 7.72 -31.07 -6.72
C LEU A 291 7.00 -30.80 -5.38
N THR A 292 7.72 -30.81 -4.25
CA THR A 292 7.22 -30.31 -2.96
C THR A 292 8.12 -29.20 -2.42
N ASP A 293 7.63 -28.35 -1.51
CA ASP A 293 8.35 -27.13 -1.12
C ASP A 293 9.36 -27.29 0.04
N ASN A 294 9.25 -28.33 0.85
CA ASN A 294 10.22 -28.73 1.87
C ASN A 294 9.97 -30.17 2.34
N GLY A 295 10.97 -30.78 2.99
CA GLY A 295 10.85 -32.12 3.58
C GLY A 295 9.78 -32.22 4.67
N SER A 296 9.35 -33.46 4.97
CA SER A 296 8.09 -33.74 5.69
C SER A 296 8.04 -33.15 7.11
N THR A 297 6.82 -32.79 7.55
CA THR A 297 6.54 -32.54 8.97
C THR A 297 6.23 -33.82 9.75
N PHE A 298 5.88 -34.93 9.08
CA PHE A 298 5.51 -36.20 9.72
C PHE A 298 6.46 -37.36 9.45
N GLY A 299 7.13 -37.42 8.30
CA GLY A 299 8.01 -38.51 7.88
C GLY A 299 8.95 -39.03 8.99
N PRO A 300 9.70 -38.16 9.69
CA PRO A 300 10.58 -38.57 10.80
C PRO A 300 9.89 -39.23 12.01
N LYS A 301 8.56 -39.26 12.06
CA LYS A 301 7.74 -39.90 13.10
C LYS A 301 7.29 -41.33 12.72
N TYR A 302 7.27 -41.69 11.43
CA TYR A 302 6.74 -42.99 10.96
C TYR A 302 7.56 -43.61 9.82
N PHE A 303 7.74 -42.89 8.70
CA PHE A 303 8.51 -43.32 7.53
C PHE A 303 9.07 -42.11 6.77
N ASN A 304 10.38 -42.08 6.53
CA ASN A 304 11.07 -40.92 5.95
C ASN A 304 12.03 -41.32 4.80
N ALA A 305 11.71 -42.37 4.04
CA ALA A 305 12.53 -42.88 2.94
C ALA A 305 14.03 -43.05 3.26
N ASN A 306 14.34 -43.61 4.45
CA ASN A 306 15.71 -43.80 4.98
C ASN A 306 16.55 -42.51 5.15
N MET A 307 15.92 -41.34 5.23
CA MET A 307 16.60 -40.06 5.49
C MET A 307 16.41 -39.56 6.93
N ARG A 308 17.37 -38.77 7.41
CA ARG A 308 17.27 -38.06 8.70
C ARG A 308 16.61 -36.68 8.54
N GLY A 309 15.87 -36.26 9.57
CA GLY A 309 15.31 -34.90 9.67
C GLY A 309 14.10 -34.64 8.77
N GLY A 310 13.51 -33.45 8.95
CA GLY A 310 12.29 -32.98 8.28
C GLY A 310 12.28 -31.45 8.13
N LYS A 311 11.12 -30.84 7.91
CA LYS A 311 10.94 -29.38 7.80
C LYS A 311 11.72 -28.61 8.88
N MET A 312 12.29 -27.46 8.51
CA MET A 312 13.18 -26.60 9.31
C MET A 312 14.54 -27.23 9.70
N THR A 313 14.98 -28.35 9.11
CA THR A 313 16.29 -28.96 9.41
C THR A 313 17.26 -29.01 8.20
N LEU A 314 18.56 -29.13 8.48
CA LEU A 314 19.64 -29.21 7.48
C LEU A 314 20.06 -30.66 7.15
N TRP A 315 19.24 -31.65 7.52
CA TRP A 315 19.45 -33.05 7.16
C TRP A 315 18.69 -33.36 5.86
N GLU A 316 19.09 -34.41 5.13
CA GLU A 316 18.53 -34.77 3.82
C GLU A 316 16.99 -34.74 3.79
N GLY A 317 16.34 -35.38 4.77
CA GLY A 317 14.87 -35.47 4.84
C GLY A 317 14.15 -34.15 5.12
N GLY A 318 14.88 -33.05 5.37
CA GLY A 318 14.35 -31.69 5.44
C GLY A 318 14.44 -30.90 4.14
N HIS A 319 15.35 -31.24 3.23
CA HIS A 319 15.64 -30.44 2.03
C HIS A 319 15.74 -31.24 0.71
N ARG A 320 15.66 -32.57 0.74
CA ARG A 320 15.53 -33.44 -0.45
C ARG A 320 14.06 -33.79 -0.64
N VAL A 321 13.56 -33.56 -1.86
CA VAL A 321 12.14 -33.69 -2.24
C VAL A 321 12.06 -34.28 -3.65
N PRO A 322 10.96 -34.94 -4.05
CA PRO A 322 10.78 -35.35 -5.43
C PRO A 322 10.80 -34.15 -6.37
N CYS A 323 11.31 -34.36 -7.57
CA CYS A 323 11.06 -33.50 -8.72
C CYS A 323 10.91 -34.36 -9.97
N PHE A 324 9.71 -34.33 -10.56
CA PHE A 324 9.31 -35.13 -11.72
C PHE A 324 9.03 -34.18 -12.88
N VAL A 325 9.61 -34.43 -14.05
CA VAL A 325 9.47 -33.60 -15.26
C VAL A 325 8.98 -34.46 -16.44
N ARG A 326 7.86 -34.05 -17.04
CA ARG A 326 7.24 -34.75 -18.19
C ARG A 326 6.85 -33.74 -19.28
N TRP A 327 7.26 -34.01 -20.52
CA TRP A 327 6.79 -33.28 -21.72
C TRP A 327 6.90 -34.21 -22.94
N PRO A 328 5.82 -34.92 -23.34
CA PRO A 328 5.90 -35.96 -24.37
C PRO A 328 6.37 -35.45 -25.74
N ALA A 329 5.90 -34.28 -26.18
CA ALA A 329 6.32 -33.65 -27.44
C ALA A 329 7.71 -32.99 -27.39
N GLY A 330 8.31 -32.84 -26.19
CA GLY A 330 9.48 -31.99 -25.96
C GLY A 330 10.84 -32.49 -26.45
N ALA A 331 10.88 -33.66 -27.11
CA ALA A 331 12.11 -34.35 -27.48
C ALA A 331 13.13 -34.49 -26.31
N LEU A 332 12.61 -34.67 -25.10
CA LEU A 332 13.42 -34.95 -23.90
C LEU A 332 13.93 -36.40 -23.90
N ARG A 333 14.87 -36.71 -23.02
CA ARG A 333 15.30 -38.09 -22.74
C ARG A 333 14.11 -38.95 -22.24
N PRO A 334 14.14 -40.28 -22.42
CA PRO A 334 13.12 -41.17 -21.86
C PRO A 334 12.94 -41.00 -20.35
N ALA A 335 11.73 -41.31 -19.87
CA ALA A 335 11.43 -41.38 -18.44
C ALA A 335 12.42 -42.29 -17.70
N GLY A 336 12.86 -41.86 -16.52
CA GLY A 336 14.03 -42.43 -15.87
C GLY A 336 14.76 -41.46 -14.94
N ASP A 337 15.73 -42.01 -14.22
CA ASP A 337 16.45 -41.29 -13.17
C ASP A 337 17.57 -40.42 -13.74
N VAL A 338 17.73 -39.23 -13.17
CA VAL A 338 18.86 -38.32 -13.38
C VAL A 338 19.50 -38.04 -12.03
N ASN A 339 20.73 -38.54 -11.88
CA ASN A 339 21.52 -38.46 -10.65
C ASN A 339 22.44 -37.22 -10.62
N GLY A 340 22.85 -36.84 -9.41
CA GLY A 340 23.71 -35.69 -9.14
C GLY A 340 22.93 -34.47 -8.67
N LEU A 341 23.61 -33.62 -7.89
CA LEU A 341 23.01 -32.50 -7.17
C LEU A 341 22.29 -31.49 -8.08
N THR A 342 20.98 -31.38 -7.88
CA THR A 342 20.09 -30.41 -8.53
C THR A 342 19.29 -29.64 -7.50
N GLN A 343 18.81 -28.44 -7.85
CA GLN A 343 18.08 -27.60 -6.91
C GLN A 343 16.92 -26.85 -7.56
N VAL A 344 15.98 -26.39 -6.73
CA VAL A 344 14.81 -25.62 -7.16
C VAL A 344 15.15 -24.31 -7.89
N GLN A 345 16.31 -23.71 -7.60
CA GLN A 345 16.82 -22.54 -8.34
C GLN A 345 17.12 -22.86 -9.82
N ASP A 346 17.35 -24.14 -10.17
CA ASP A 346 17.66 -24.58 -11.53
C ASP A 346 16.42 -24.59 -12.43
N VAL A 347 15.21 -24.65 -11.85
CA VAL A 347 13.96 -24.86 -12.60
C VAL A 347 13.67 -23.70 -13.56
N LEU A 348 13.84 -22.45 -13.11
CA LEU A 348 13.59 -21.27 -13.95
C LEU A 348 14.59 -21.14 -15.13
N PRO A 349 15.93 -21.14 -14.94
CA PRO A 349 16.87 -21.13 -16.07
C PRO A 349 16.71 -22.35 -16.98
N THR A 350 16.33 -23.51 -16.44
CA THR A 350 15.99 -24.70 -17.25
C THR A 350 14.79 -24.45 -18.15
N LEU A 351 13.70 -23.87 -17.64
CA LEU A 351 12.53 -23.53 -18.45
C LEU A 351 12.86 -22.47 -19.52
N VAL A 352 13.66 -21.45 -19.17
CA VAL A 352 14.12 -20.42 -20.12
C VAL A 352 14.84 -21.04 -21.32
N ASP A 353 15.81 -21.92 -21.08
CA ASP A 353 16.60 -22.60 -22.13
C ASP A 353 15.84 -23.73 -22.87
N LEU A 354 14.89 -24.40 -22.20
CA LEU A 354 14.06 -25.42 -22.83
C LEU A 354 13.09 -24.80 -23.84
N LEU A 355 12.52 -23.64 -23.49
CA LEU A 355 11.39 -23.02 -24.21
C LEU A 355 11.80 -21.85 -25.11
N GLY A 356 13.05 -21.39 -25.03
CA GLY A 356 13.54 -20.22 -25.78
C GLY A 356 12.88 -18.93 -25.32
N MET A 357 12.74 -18.75 -24.00
CA MET A 357 12.08 -17.58 -23.42
C MET A 357 12.89 -16.29 -23.65
N ASN A 358 12.18 -15.18 -23.85
CA ASN A 358 12.79 -13.86 -23.87
C ASN A 358 12.98 -13.40 -22.42
N VAL A 359 14.24 -13.22 -21.99
CA VAL A 359 14.59 -12.70 -20.66
C VAL A 359 15.38 -11.39 -20.78
N PRO A 360 15.19 -10.41 -19.87
CA PRO A 360 16.04 -9.23 -19.81
C PRO A 360 17.51 -9.61 -19.65
N THR A 361 18.42 -8.94 -20.38
CA THR A 361 19.84 -9.32 -20.47
C THR A 361 20.60 -9.19 -19.14
N GLU A 362 20.07 -8.37 -18.23
CA GLU A 362 20.53 -8.18 -16.85
C GLU A 362 20.03 -9.26 -15.87
N THR A 363 19.16 -10.18 -16.31
CA THR A 363 18.63 -11.26 -15.47
C THR A 363 19.76 -12.23 -15.09
N GLN A 364 20.01 -12.37 -13.79
CA GLN A 364 21.02 -13.28 -13.26
C GLN A 364 20.36 -14.35 -12.38
N PHE A 365 20.58 -15.60 -12.73
CA PHE A 365 20.22 -16.77 -11.93
C PHE A 365 21.43 -17.23 -11.10
N ASP A 366 21.17 -17.77 -9.90
CA ASP A 366 22.16 -18.54 -9.12
C ASP A 366 22.05 -20.05 -9.42
N GLY A 367 20.90 -20.51 -9.92
CA GLY A 367 20.70 -21.85 -10.46
C GLY A 367 21.30 -22.04 -11.86
N ILE A 368 21.53 -23.29 -12.25
CA ILE A 368 22.04 -23.66 -13.57
C ILE A 368 20.92 -24.19 -14.46
N SER A 369 21.05 -24.00 -15.77
CA SER A 369 20.17 -24.66 -16.74
C SER A 369 20.49 -26.15 -16.84
N LEU A 370 19.48 -26.98 -16.60
CA LEU A 370 19.50 -28.44 -16.80
C LEU A 370 18.91 -28.83 -18.15
N ALA A 371 18.63 -27.88 -19.05
CA ALA A 371 17.93 -28.13 -20.33
C ALA A 371 18.64 -29.21 -21.18
N ASN A 372 19.97 -29.18 -21.24
CA ASN A 372 20.78 -30.21 -21.92
C ASN A 372 20.81 -31.55 -21.17
N VAL A 373 20.67 -31.55 -19.85
CA VAL A 373 20.57 -32.78 -19.05
C VAL A 373 19.22 -33.46 -19.30
N LEU A 374 18.13 -32.70 -19.36
CA LEU A 374 16.79 -33.21 -19.68
C LEU A 374 16.65 -33.63 -21.15
N LYS A 375 17.32 -32.94 -22.08
CA LYS A 375 17.47 -33.36 -23.50
C LYS A 375 18.43 -34.56 -23.69
N GLY A 376 19.08 -35.05 -22.62
CA GLY A 376 19.99 -36.19 -22.68
C GLY A 376 21.35 -35.93 -23.34
N THR A 377 21.67 -34.68 -23.66
CA THR A 377 22.93 -34.25 -24.30
C THR A 377 24.03 -33.91 -23.29
N ALA A 378 23.71 -33.84 -22.00
CA ALA A 378 24.64 -33.61 -20.89
C ALA A 378 24.26 -34.43 -19.63
N THR A 379 25.15 -34.40 -18.63
CA THR A 379 24.91 -34.87 -17.26
C THR A 379 24.92 -33.68 -16.29
N VAL A 380 24.41 -33.88 -15.07
CA VAL A 380 24.65 -32.92 -13.98
C VAL A 380 26.16 -32.84 -13.73
N PRO A 381 26.75 -31.64 -13.48
CA PRO A 381 28.19 -31.53 -13.22
C PRO A 381 28.60 -32.22 -11.91
N GLU A 382 29.54 -33.17 -11.97
CA GLU A 382 29.90 -34.01 -10.82
C GLU A 382 30.51 -33.20 -9.66
N ASP A 383 31.40 -32.25 -9.95
CA ASP A 383 32.04 -31.41 -8.92
C ASP A 383 31.16 -30.23 -8.44
N ARG A 384 29.86 -30.23 -8.76
CA ARG A 384 28.94 -29.19 -8.30
C ARG A 384 28.87 -29.14 -6.78
N MET A 385 29.04 -27.94 -6.22
CA MET A 385 28.70 -27.63 -4.84
C MET A 385 27.43 -26.78 -4.78
N MET A 386 26.65 -26.94 -3.72
CA MET A 386 25.43 -26.18 -3.45
C MET A 386 25.38 -25.75 -1.97
N VAL A 387 24.77 -24.61 -1.69
CA VAL A 387 24.58 -24.09 -0.32
C VAL A 387 23.09 -23.96 -0.01
N ILE A 388 22.68 -24.48 1.16
CA ILE A 388 21.30 -24.38 1.66
C ILE A 388 21.31 -23.56 2.94
N ASN A 389 20.68 -22.39 2.92
CA ASN A 389 20.58 -21.49 4.09
C ASN A 389 19.27 -20.68 4.05
N TYR A 390 18.80 -20.23 5.23
CA TYR A 390 17.51 -19.57 5.42
C TYR A 390 17.44 -18.85 6.78
N SER A 391 16.43 -17.99 6.99
CA SER A 391 16.16 -17.33 8.28
C SER A 391 15.38 -18.25 9.22
N ARG A 392 15.74 -18.32 10.51
CA ARG A 392 15.14 -19.28 11.46
C ARG A 392 14.01 -18.66 12.27
N MET A 393 13.03 -19.49 12.62
CA MET A 393 11.80 -19.04 13.27
C MET A 393 12.01 -18.47 14.68
N PRO A 394 11.64 -17.20 14.94
CA PRO A 394 11.82 -16.58 16.24
C PRO A 394 10.63 -16.87 17.19
N PHE A 395 10.16 -18.13 17.25
CA PHE A 395 8.92 -18.55 17.93
C PHE A 395 8.75 -17.98 19.35
N LYS A 396 9.84 -17.98 20.13
CA LYS A 396 9.88 -17.54 21.55
C LYS A 396 10.21 -16.05 21.73
N THR A 397 10.48 -15.32 20.65
CA THR A 397 10.87 -13.91 20.74
C THR A 397 9.65 -12.99 20.72
N VAL A 398 9.50 -12.19 21.78
CA VAL A 398 8.39 -11.23 21.91
C VAL A 398 8.67 -9.84 21.31
N ARG A 399 9.93 -9.53 20.97
CA ARG A 399 10.36 -8.25 20.39
C ARG A 399 11.67 -8.35 19.60
N THR A 400 11.86 -7.49 18.60
CA THR A 400 13.10 -7.33 17.83
C THR A 400 14.35 -7.25 18.74
N THR A 401 15.42 -8.00 18.41
CA THR A 401 16.67 -8.05 19.21
C THR A 401 17.90 -8.29 18.33
N PRO A 402 19.10 -7.75 18.68
CA PRO A 402 20.30 -7.88 17.82
C PRO A 402 20.78 -9.31 17.57
N ASN A 403 20.53 -10.24 18.51
CA ASN A 403 20.97 -11.64 18.43
C ASN A 403 19.86 -12.60 17.98
N ASN A 404 18.78 -12.10 17.36
CA ASN A 404 17.61 -12.89 16.99
C ASN A 404 17.98 -14.11 16.08
N PRO A 405 17.35 -15.29 16.25
CA PRO A 405 17.56 -16.44 15.37
C PRO A 405 17.13 -16.20 13.90
N ALA A 406 16.23 -15.25 13.65
CA ALA A 406 15.80 -14.87 12.31
C ALA A 406 16.87 -14.11 11.50
N VAL A 407 17.96 -13.64 12.11
CA VAL A 407 19.12 -13.12 11.38
C VAL A 407 19.93 -14.30 10.81
N PRO A 408 20.01 -14.48 9.46
CA PRO A 408 20.78 -15.56 8.86
C PRO A 408 22.28 -15.43 9.15
N ARG A 409 23.00 -16.54 9.13
CA ARG A 409 24.44 -16.62 9.45
C ARG A 409 25.13 -17.65 8.56
N ARG A 410 26.44 -17.48 8.33
CA ARG A 410 27.29 -18.46 7.65
C ARG A 410 27.15 -19.85 8.27
N GLU A 411 27.24 -19.93 9.60
CA GLU A 411 27.18 -21.17 10.39
C GLU A 411 25.77 -21.77 10.47
N GLY A 412 24.79 -21.13 9.82
CA GLY A 412 23.46 -21.68 9.56
C GLY A 412 23.32 -22.41 8.23
N ALA A 413 24.39 -22.55 7.44
CA ALA A 413 24.31 -23.23 6.15
C ALA A 413 24.52 -24.75 6.25
N ALA A 414 24.00 -25.47 5.26
CA ALA A 414 24.58 -26.72 4.79
C ALA A 414 25.32 -26.49 3.46
N VAL A 415 26.38 -27.26 3.21
CA VAL A 415 27.02 -27.40 1.89
C VAL A 415 26.86 -28.84 1.44
N LEU A 416 26.44 -29.02 0.18
CA LEU A 416 26.30 -30.30 -0.50
C LEU A 416 27.40 -30.39 -1.56
N TRP A 417 28.09 -31.53 -1.67
CA TRP A 417 29.08 -31.80 -2.72
C TRP A 417 29.20 -33.30 -2.98
N LYS A 418 28.79 -33.78 -4.16
CA LYS A 418 28.60 -35.22 -4.41
C LYS A 418 27.77 -35.83 -3.26
N GLN A 419 28.24 -36.90 -2.63
CA GLN A 419 27.60 -37.56 -1.49
C GLN A 419 27.95 -36.93 -0.13
N TRP A 420 28.79 -35.89 -0.10
CA TRP A 420 29.18 -35.19 1.13
C TRP A 420 28.15 -34.14 1.55
N ARG A 421 27.95 -34.02 2.87
CA ARG A 421 27.05 -33.05 3.51
C ARG A 421 27.75 -32.37 4.69
N LEU A 422 28.20 -31.12 4.53
CA LEU A 422 28.81 -30.31 5.59
C LEU A 422 27.75 -29.41 6.24
N LEU A 423 27.35 -29.71 7.47
CA LEU A 423 26.27 -29.04 8.18
C LEU A 423 26.80 -28.07 9.26
N SER A 424 26.29 -26.84 9.27
CA SER A 424 26.55 -25.80 10.28
C SER A 424 28.04 -25.51 10.55
N ASP A 425 28.89 -25.76 9.54
CA ASP A 425 30.36 -25.70 9.58
C ASP A 425 31.04 -26.60 10.65
N LYS A 426 30.32 -27.62 11.15
CA LYS A 426 30.68 -28.41 12.34
C LYS A 426 30.56 -29.92 12.20
N GLN A 427 29.77 -30.40 11.23
CA GLN A 427 29.48 -31.81 11.05
C GLN A 427 29.61 -32.19 9.57
N LEU A 428 30.30 -33.27 9.25
CA LEU A 428 30.46 -33.78 7.89
C LEU A 428 29.95 -35.23 7.84
N TYR A 429 29.21 -35.56 6.78
CA TYR A 429 28.65 -36.89 6.52
C TYR A 429 28.92 -37.31 5.07
N ASN A 430 29.09 -38.61 4.83
CA ASN A 430 29.06 -39.21 3.50
C ASN A 430 27.81 -40.10 3.37
N LEU A 431 26.96 -39.85 2.37
CA LEU A 431 25.70 -40.59 2.22
C LEU A 431 25.86 -42.01 1.65
N ASP A 432 27.01 -42.35 1.05
CA ASP A 432 27.27 -43.71 0.56
C ASP A 432 27.35 -44.72 1.73
N ASP A 433 27.99 -44.33 2.83
CA ASP A 433 28.19 -45.16 4.03
C ASP A 433 27.15 -44.87 5.14
N ASP A 434 26.60 -43.65 5.18
CA ASP A 434 25.76 -43.14 6.27
C ASP A 434 24.59 -42.27 5.75
N PRO A 435 23.61 -42.86 5.03
CA PRO A 435 22.43 -42.13 4.51
C PRO A 435 21.55 -41.52 5.61
N LEU A 436 21.62 -42.08 6.83
CA LEU A 436 20.96 -41.55 8.02
C LEU A 436 21.76 -40.44 8.72
N GLN A 437 22.93 -40.06 8.20
CA GLN A 437 23.77 -38.96 8.68
C GLN A 437 24.00 -39.03 10.21
N THR A 438 24.38 -40.20 10.70
CA THR A 438 24.59 -40.54 12.11
C THR A 438 26.03 -40.32 12.58
N GLN A 439 27.04 -40.54 11.74
CA GLN A 439 28.47 -40.53 12.06
C GLN A 439 29.16 -39.28 11.50
N ASN A 440 29.57 -38.36 12.38
CA ASN A 440 30.26 -37.14 11.99
C ASN A 440 31.75 -37.42 11.70
N VAL A 441 32.15 -37.35 10.43
CA VAL A 441 33.50 -37.68 9.95
C VAL A 441 34.35 -36.45 9.58
N ILE A 442 34.09 -35.30 10.23
CA ILE A 442 34.73 -34.01 9.92
C ILE A 442 36.21 -33.91 10.36
N ALA A 443 36.68 -34.77 11.27
CA ALA A 443 38.09 -34.79 11.69
C ALA A 443 38.93 -35.67 10.76
N GLU A 444 38.29 -36.64 10.13
CA GLU A 444 38.84 -37.69 9.27
C GLU A 444 39.07 -37.20 7.83
N HIS A 445 38.24 -36.24 7.36
CA HIS A 445 38.30 -35.68 6.01
C HIS A 445 38.58 -34.15 5.98
N PRO A 446 39.79 -33.71 6.38
CA PRO A 446 40.16 -32.29 6.48
C PRO A 446 40.39 -31.59 5.14
N GLU A 447 40.52 -32.33 4.04
CA GLU A 447 40.56 -31.82 2.66
C GLU A 447 39.15 -31.56 2.10
N VAL A 448 38.22 -32.53 2.23
CA VAL A 448 36.81 -32.34 1.85
C VAL A 448 36.21 -31.17 2.62
N THR A 449 36.39 -31.16 3.94
CA THR A 449 35.90 -30.09 4.82
C THR A 449 36.44 -28.72 4.39
N ARG A 450 37.70 -28.64 3.93
CA ARG A 450 38.34 -27.39 3.52
C ARG A 450 37.79 -26.86 2.20
N ALA A 451 37.54 -27.74 1.23
CA ALA A 451 36.93 -27.39 -0.05
C ALA A 451 35.50 -26.83 0.15
N MET A 452 34.67 -27.55 0.91
CA MET A 452 33.31 -27.13 1.23
C MET A 452 33.27 -25.84 2.07
N ARG A 453 34.21 -25.66 3.02
CA ARG A 453 34.39 -24.40 3.77
C ARG A 453 34.74 -23.22 2.88
N ALA A 454 35.58 -23.40 1.86
CA ALA A 454 35.98 -22.36 0.93
C ALA A 454 34.80 -21.92 0.06
N HIS A 455 34.02 -22.86 -0.47
CA HIS A 455 32.78 -22.57 -1.20
C HIS A 455 31.77 -21.80 -0.32
N LEU A 456 31.58 -22.23 0.93
CA LEU A 456 30.71 -21.52 1.88
C LEU A 456 31.20 -20.10 2.23
N ASN A 457 32.52 -19.85 2.22
CA ASN A 457 33.05 -18.49 2.41
C ASN A 457 32.68 -17.61 1.20
N ALA A 458 32.98 -18.06 -0.01
CA ALA A 458 32.68 -17.32 -1.23
C ALA A 458 31.18 -17.02 -1.38
N TRP A 459 30.31 -18.00 -1.12
CA TRP A 459 28.86 -17.80 -1.11
C TRP A 459 28.42 -16.79 -0.03
N TRP A 460 28.90 -16.93 1.21
CA TRP A 460 28.51 -16.03 2.31
C TRP A 460 28.97 -14.59 2.06
N ASP A 461 30.18 -14.41 1.52
CA ASP A 461 30.72 -13.11 1.17
C ASP A 461 29.88 -12.39 0.09
N GLY A 462 29.19 -13.13 -0.78
CA GLY A 462 28.26 -12.59 -1.77
C GLY A 462 26.89 -12.16 -1.21
N VAL A 463 26.42 -12.76 -0.10
CA VAL A 463 25.05 -12.52 0.44
C VAL A 463 25.00 -11.79 1.79
N LYS A 464 26.08 -11.77 2.57
CA LYS A 464 26.12 -11.22 3.96
C LYS A 464 25.55 -9.80 4.07
N ASP A 465 25.87 -8.92 3.13
CA ASP A 465 25.45 -7.51 3.13
C ASP A 465 23.98 -7.33 2.73
N GLN A 466 23.30 -8.41 2.33
CA GLN A 466 21.87 -8.45 1.99
C GLN A 466 21.06 -9.33 2.94
N ALA A 467 21.70 -10.26 3.65
CA ALA A 467 21.07 -11.28 4.51
C ALA A 467 20.23 -10.71 5.68
N ASN A 468 20.44 -9.45 6.08
CA ASN A 468 19.63 -8.78 7.10
C ASN A 468 19.02 -7.44 6.62
N LYS A 469 18.83 -7.28 5.30
CA LYS A 469 18.08 -6.15 4.72
C LYS A 469 16.64 -6.57 4.47
N PHE A 470 15.74 -6.05 5.31
CA PHE A 470 14.29 -6.12 5.14
C PHE A 470 13.86 -5.34 3.90
N GLU A 471 12.96 -5.92 3.10
CA GLU A 471 12.17 -5.11 2.15
C GLU A 471 10.97 -4.50 2.87
N PRO A 472 10.52 -3.31 2.44
CA PRO A 472 9.40 -2.61 3.05
C PRO A 472 8.06 -2.95 2.39
N SER A 473 6.99 -2.98 3.18
CA SER A 473 5.63 -2.79 2.66
C SER A 473 5.45 -1.34 2.20
N ILE A 474 4.79 -1.11 1.06
CA ILE A 474 4.55 0.25 0.56
C ILE A 474 3.26 0.79 1.17
N ILE A 475 3.24 2.06 1.62
CA ILE A 475 2.02 2.71 2.11
C ILE A 475 1.62 3.91 1.24
N GLY A 476 0.33 3.99 0.93
CA GLY A 476 -0.25 5.13 0.19
C GLY A 476 0.26 5.25 -1.23
N HIS A 477 0.13 4.18 -2.01
CA HIS A 477 0.41 4.14 -3.44
C HIS A 477 -0.89 3.78 -4.18
N ASP A 478 -1.19 4.37 -5.32
CA ASP A 478 -2.53 4.30 -5.92
C ASP A 478 -2.98 2.87 -6.30
N ALA A 479 -2.03 1.96 -6.51
CA ALA A 479 -2.30 0.53 -6.75
C ALA A 479 -2.70 -0.29 -5.49
N GLU A 480 -2.62 0.30 -4.30
CA GLU A 480 -3.14 -0.22 -3.02
C GLU A 480 -3.22 0.91 -1.97
N ASN A 481 -4.36 1.58 -1.91
CA ASN A 481 -4.67 2.61 -0.90
C ASN A 481 -6.16 2.55 -0.51
N PRO A 482 -6.51 2.27 0.76
CA PRO A 482 -5.63 1.90 1.87
C PRO A 482 -4.90 0.57 1.64
N VAL A 483 -3.77 0.39 2.33
CA VAL A 483 -3.09 -0.90 2.49
C VAL A 483 -3.35 -1.46 3.88
N GLN A 484 -3.60 -2.77 3.97
CA GLN A 484 -3.79 -3.49 5.23
C GLN A 484 -2.51 -4.24 5.61
N LEU A 485 -1.84 -3.80 6.68
CA LEU A 485 -0.64 -4.44 7.21
C LEU A 485 -0.98 -5.32 8.42
N THR A 486 -0.27 -6.44 8.57
CA THR A 486 -0.47 -7.39 9.68
C THR A 486 0.81 -7.68 10.45
N ALA A 487 0.68 -8.31 11.61
CA ALA A 487 1.80 -8.74 12.45
C ALA A 487 2.72 -9.82 11.82
N CYS A 488 2.37 -10.41 10.66
CA CYS A 488 3.27 -11.27 9.90
C CYS A 488 4.57 -10.52 9.52
N GLU A 489 4.43 -9.24 9.14
CA GLU A 489 5.51 -8.40 8.62
C GLU A 489 6.26 -7.62 9.72
N TRP A 490 6.05 -8.00 10.98
CA TRP A 490 6.86 -7.55 12.11
C TRP A 490 8.28 -8.12 12.08
N ALA A 491 9.26 -7.25 11.86
CA ALA A 491 10.68 -7.61 11.92
C ALA A 491 11.04 -8.38 13.21
N ASP A 492 11.62 -9.56 13.02
CA ASP A 492 12.19 -10.42 14.08
C ASP A 492 11.20 -11.03 15.10
N VAL A 493 9.88 -10.94 14.85
CA VAL A 493 8.83 -11.44 15.76
C VAL A 493 7.90 -12.41 15.02
N PHE A 494 7.42 -13.46 15.69
CA PHE A 494 6.56 -14.48 15.08
C PHE A 494 5.10 -14.39 15.56
N ILE A 495 4.26 -13.82 14.71
CA ILE A 495 2.79 -13.91 14.73
C ILE A 495 2.37 -14.19 13.28
N ASP A 496 1.94 -15.42 12.95
CA ASP A 496 1.51 -15.78 11.59
C ASP A 496 0.13 -16.43 11.52
N GLN A 497 -0.46 -16.82 12.65
CA GLN A 497 -1.77 -17.49 12.71
C GLN A 497 -2.87 -16.66 13.36
N GLN A 498 -4.09 -16.75 12.81
CA GLN A 498 -5.32 -16.27 13.48
C GLN A 498 -5.49 -16.91 14.87
N LYS A 499 -5.03 -18.16 15.07
CA LYS A 499 -5.05 -18.84 16.38
C LYS A 499 -4.20 -18.11 17.43
N GLN A 500 -3.08 -17.47 17.05
CA GLN A 500 -2.27 -16.63 17.95
C GLN A 500 -2.96 -15.29 18.29
N VAL A 501 -3.62 -14.67 17.30
CA VAL A 501 -4.43 -13.45 17.48
C VAL A 501 -5.58 -13.70 18.47
N ARG A 502 -6.28 -14.83 18.32
CA ARG A 502 -7.34 -15.27 19.24
C ARG A 502 -6.79 -15.48 20.66
N ALA A 503 -5.78 -16.34 20.81
CA ALA A 503 -5.14 -16.62 22.11
C ALA A 503 -4.54 -15.37 22.79
N GLY A 504 -4.17 -14.35 22.00
CA GLY A 504 -3.63 -13.09 22.48
C GLY A 504 -2.13 -13.17 22.77
N ASP A 505 -1.35 -13.75 21.86
CA ASP A 505 0.12 -13.83 21.91
C ASP A 505 0.75 -12.44 22.11
N ARG A 506 1.14 -12.11 23.34
CA ARG A 506 1.67 -10.79 23.73
C ARG A 506 3.09 -10.55 23.19
N LYS A 507 3.16 -10.03 21.96
CA LYS A 507 4.38 -9.69 21.23
C LYS A 507 4.24 -8.33 20.55
N ASN A 508 5.36 -7.72 20.18
CA ASN A 508 5.41 -6.43 19.48
C ASN A 508 6.67 -6.34 18.60
N GLY A 509 6.50 -6.06 17.31
CA GLY A 509 7.61 -5.87 16.38
C GLY A 509 7.52 -4.57 15.58
N VAL A 510 8.39 -4.43 14.58
CA VAL A 510 8.54 -3.21 13.78
C VAL A 510 8.23 -3.54 12.32
N TRP A 511 7.33 -2.79 11.70
CA TRP A 511 7.17 -2.81 10.24
C TRP A 511 8.26 -1.96 9.59
N HIS A 512 8.91 -2.49 8.57
CA HIS A 512 9.68 -1.70 7.62
C HIS A 512 8.72 -1.23 6.52
N ILE A 513 8.69 0.08 6.26
CA ILE A 513 7.74 0.67 5.30
C ILE A 513 8.39 1.66 4.35
N GLU A 514 7.74 1.87 3.20
CA GLU A 514 8.12 2.84 2.18
C GLU A 514 6.89 3.73 1.92
N VAL A 515 6.98 4.99 2.32
CA VAL A 515 5.95 6.00 2.07
C VAL A 515 6.08 6.40 0.60
N ALA A 516 5.11 6.06 -0.25
CA ALA A 516 5.27 6.27 -1.70
C ALA A 516 5.22 7.75 -2.09
N GLU A 517 4.31 8.52 -1.50
CA GLU A 517 4.10 9.95 -1.77
C GLU A 517 4.06 10.74 -0.45
N ALA A 518 4.48 12.01 -0.48
CA ALA A 518 4.40 12.88 0.68
C ALA A 518 2.99 13.46 0.81
N GLY A 519 2.40 13.39 2.01
CA GLY A 519 1.04 13.88 2.27
C GLY A 519 0.49 13.47 3.63
N GLU A 520 -0.79 13.78 3.88
CA GLU A 520 -1.48 13.32 5.09
C GLU A 520 -1.90 11.85 4.97
N TYR A 521 -1.59 11.08 6.01
CA TYR A 521 -1.97 9.68 6.14
C TYR A 521 -2.87 9.49 7.37
N GLU A 522 -3.95 8.73 7.20
CA GLU A 522 -4.71 8.15 8.30
C GLU A 522 -4.27 6.71 8.55
N PHE A 523 -4.05 6.37 9.82
CA PHE A 523 -3.71 5.03 10.27
C PHE A 523 -4.78 4.52 11.23
N ARG A 524 -5.24 3.29 11.03
CA ARG A 524 -6.27 2.64 11.86
C ARG A 524 -5.69 1.38 12.49
N LEU A 525 -5.59 1.36 13.82
CA LEU A 525 -5.03 0.25 14.60
C LEU A 525 -6.14 -0.62 15.19
N SER A 526 -6.06 -1.94 15.00
CA SER A 526 -7.00 -2.89 15.64
C SER A 526 -6.30 -4.15 16.17
N ARG A 527 -6.97 -4.81 17.13
CA ARG A 527 -6.58 -6.16 17.59
C ARG A 527 -7.14 -7.23 16.66
N TRP A 528 -8.34 -7.02 16.15
CA TRP A 528 -9.11 -7.98 15.39
C TRP A 528 -9.23 -7.52 13.93
N PRO A 529 -9.39 -8.44 12.97
CA PRO A 529 -9.68 -8.07 11.59
C PRO A 529 -11.11 -7.55 11.49
N ASP A 530 -11.33 -6.61 10.56
CA ASP A 530 -12.57 -5.85 10.45
C ASP A 530 -13.80 -6.76 10.26
N GLU A 531 -13.63 -7.91 9.59
CA GLU A 531 -14.68 -8.89 9.27
C GLU A 531 -15.40 -9.49 10.49
N CYS A 532 -14.83 -9.43 11.69
CA CYS A 532 -15.47 -9.98 12.90
C CYS A 532 -16.13 -8.93 13.80
N HIS A 533 -15.98 -7.63 13.47
CA HIS A 533 -16.64 -6.51 14.15
C HIS A 533 -16.43 -6.46 15.69
N LEU A 534 -15.29 -6.94 16.19
CA LEU A 534 -14.95 -6.96 17.62
C LEU A 534 -14.14 -5.73 18.05
N HIS A 535 -14.36 -5.27 19.29
CA HIS A 535 -13.60 -4.16 19.89
C HIS A 535 -12.20 -4.60 20.34
N LEU A 536 -11.24 -3.67 20.47
CA LEU A 536 -9.87 -3.97 20.97
C LEU A 536 -9.88 -4.70 22.32
N THR A 537 -10.89 -4.38 23.15
CA THR A 537 -11.10 -4.94 24.49
C THR A 537 -11.77 -6.32 24.47
N SER A 538 -12.53 -6.66 23.43
CA SER A 538 -13.33 -7.88 23.35
C SER A 538 -12.49 -9.15 23.48
N GLY A 539 -13.03 -10.15 24.16
CA GLY A 539 -12.62 -11.54 23.97
C GLY A 539 -13.33 -12.15 22.75
N ILE A 540 -13.10 -13.43 22.52
CA ILE A 540 -13.84 -14.24 21.55
C ILE A 540 -14.05 -15.64 22.13
N GLU A 541 -15.23 -16.22 21.93
CA GLU A 541 -15.51 -17.58 22.38
C GLU A 541 -14.77 -18.63 21.55
N GLU A 542 -14.82 -19.90 21.96
CA GLU A 542 -14.41 -21.01 21.09
C GLU A 542 -15.36 -21.10 19.88
N THR A 543 -14.83 -21.31 18.68
CA THR A 543 -15.65 -21.48 17.47
C THR A 543 -15.48 -22.87 16.92
N ARG A 544 -16.60 -23.59 16.75
CA ARG A 544 -16.62 -24.87 16.05
C ARG A 544 -16.40 -24.66 14.55
N VAL A 545 -15.45 -25.39 13.98
CA VAL A 545 -15.18 -25.47 12.54
C VAL A 545 -15.50 -26.88 12.03
N THR A 546 -15.40 -27.09 10.71
CA THR A 546 -15.77 -28.32 10.01
C THR A 546 -15.06 -29.54 10.60
N ASP A 547 -13.75 -29.45 10.85
CA ASP A 547 -12.98 -30.40 11.67
C ASP A 547 -12.30 -29.66 12.84
N GLY A 548 -12.61 -30.06 14.08
CA GLY A 548 -12.06 -29.45 15.29
C GLY A 548 -12.66 -28.08 15.66
N VAL A 549 -11.82 -27.21 16.26
CA VAL A 549 -12.21 -25.91 16.84
C VAL A 549 -11.13 -24.83 16.62
N LEU A 550 -11.55 -23.57 16.59
CA LEU A 550 -10.71 -22.39 16.76
C LEU A 550 -10.80 -21.92 18.22
N PRO A 551 -9.67 -21.69 18.91
CA PRO A 551 -9.66 -21.48 20.37
C PRO A 551 -10.37 -20.20 20.79
N ALA A 552 -10.91 -20.21 22.02
CA ALA A 552 -11.32 -18.99 22.71
C ALA A 552 -10.14 -18.03 22.93
N GLY A 553 -10.45 -16.75 23.11
CA GLY A 553 -9.48 -15.68 23.26
C GLY A 553 -9.86 -14.69 24.37
N PRO A 554 -8.93 -14.29 25.24
CA PRO A 554 -9.24 -13.46 26.39
C PRO A 554 -9.62 -12.02 25.98
N ALA A 555 -10.50 -11.39 26.75
CA ALA A 555 -10.68 -9.95 26.75
C ALA A 555 -9.38 -9.24 27.19
N TRP A 556 -9.12 -8.05 26.63
CA TRP A 556 -7.93 -7.26 26.94
C TRP A 556 -8.31 -5.93 27.60
N PRO A 557 -7.61 -5.49 28.67
CA PRO A 557 -7.91 -4.24 29.37
C PRO A 557 -7.31 -3.01 28.65
N VAL A 558 -7.48 -2.90 27.33
CA VAL A 558 -6.87 -1.84 26.52
C VAL A 558 -7.47 -0.48 26.88
N ALA A 559 -6.62 0.46 27.32
CA ALA A 559 -7.01 1.82 27.72
C ALA A 559 -6.34 2.91 26.88
N ALA A 560 -5.26 2.60 26.18
CA ALA A 560 -4.61 3.51 25.23
C ALA A 560 -3.93 2.75 24.08
N ALA A 561 -3.83 3.39 22.93
CA ALA A 561 -3.04 2.92 21.78
C ALA A 561 -2.08 4.02 21.33
N GLN A 562 -0.93 3.62 20.78
CA GLN A 562 0.15 4.51 20.40
C GLN A 562 0.75 4.08 19.06
N LEU A 563 1.10 5.04 18.23
CA LEU A 563 1.72 4.83 16.93
C LEU A 563 2.98 5.68 16.80
N ARG A 564 4.06 5.10 16.27
CA ARG A 564 5.27 5.82 15.83
C ARG A 564 5.53 5.52 14.36
N VAL A 565 5.69 6.56 13.55
CA VAL A 565 6.12 6.48 12.15
C VAL A 565 7.38 7.32 12.00
N GLY A 566 8.52 6.66 11.80
CA GLY A 566 9.84 7.30 11.79
C GLY A 566 10.11 8.10 13.07
N LYS A 567 10.15 9.44 12.94
CA LYS A 567 10.32 10.38 14.07
C LYS A 567 9.00 10.85 14.70
N GLN A 568 7.87 10.69 14.01
CA GLN A 568 6.56 11.13 14.51
C GLN A 568 5.98 10.09 15.46
N LYS A 569 5.29 10.56 16.51
CA LYS A 569 4.71 9.72 17.54
C LYS A 569 3.42 10.34 18.08
N GLN A 570 2.36 9.55 18.15
CA GLN A 570 1.06 9.96 18.70
C GLN A 570 0.50 8.86 19.62
N GLN A 571 -0.39 9.24 20.54
CA GLN A 571 -1.08 8.34 21.45
C GLN A 571 -2.52 8.81 21.67
N ALA A 572 -3.45 7.87 21.63
CA ALA A 572 -4.88 8.09 21.84
C ALA A 572 -5.40 7.19 22.97
N LYS A 573 -6.51 7.60 23.60
CA LYS A 573 -7.24 6.76 24.56
C LYS A 573 -8.09 5.74 23.80
N VAL A 574 -8.35 4.60 24.44
CA VAL A 574 -9.23 3.54 23.96
C VAL A 574 -10.43 3.45 24.89
N THR A 575 -11.63 3.30 24.35
CA THR A 575 -12.85 3.05 25.10
C THR A 575 -13.30 1.59 24.91
N PRO A 576 -14.18 1.04 25.78
CA PRO A 576 -14.69 -0.32 25.60
C PRO A 576 -15.44 -0.57 24.28
N GLU A 577 -15.87 0.50 23.61
CA GLU A 577 -16.61 0.51 22.34
C GLU A 577 -15.69 0.68 21.10
N SER A 578 -14.38 0.79 21.30
CA SER A 578 -13.42 1.05 20.22
C SER A 578 -13.11 -0.21 19.41
N GLY A 579 -13.70 -0.32 18.20
CA GLY A 579 -13.33 -1.30 17.16
C GLY A 579 -11.89 -1.14 16.65
N GLU A 580 -11.43 0.10 16.60
CA GLU A 580 -10.15 0.54 16.06
C GLU A 580 -9.70 1.85 16.73
N VAL A 581 -8.47 2.29 16.48
CA VAL A 581 -7.95 3.59 16.92
C VAL A 581 -7.30 4.34 15.77
N ARG A 582 -7.77 5.56 15.49
CA ARG A 582 -7.31 6.39 14.37
C ARG A 582 -6.21 7.36 14.76
N PHE A 583 -5.26 7.57 13.86
CA PHE A 583 -4.18 8.56 13.95
C PHE A 583 -4.02 9.26 12.61
N ARG A 584 -3.67 10.56 12.59
CA ARG A 584 -3.37 11.30 11.35
C ARG A 584 -1.99 11.93 11.40
N MET A 585 -1.16 11.68 10.38
CA MET A 585 0.23 12.13 10.31
C MET A 585 0.56 12.62 8.90
N ASN A 586 1.15 13.81 8.77
CA ASN A 586 1.69 14.29 7.50
C ASN A 586 3.12 13.73 7.32
N LEU A 587 3.33 12.85 6.33
CA LEU A 587 4.56 12.10 6.16
C LEU A 587 5.35 12.53 4.92
N PRO A 588 6.69 12.55 4.98
CA PRO A 588 7.54 12.63 3.79
C PRO A 588 7.63 11.26 3.10
N ALA A 589 7.78 11.26 1.77
CA ALA A 589 8.05 10.05 1.00
C ALA A 589 9.41 9.40 1.38
N GLY A 590 9.52 8.10 1.15
CA GLY A 590 10.75 7.30 1.33
C GLY A 590 10.66 6.18 2.38
N ARG A 591 11.75 5.42 2.54
CA ARG A 591 11.83 4.30 3.49
C ARG A 591 11.92 4.79 4.93
N THR A 592 11.13 4.18 5.82
CA THR A 592 11.14 4.43 7.26
C THR A 592 10.70 3.18 8.05
N THR A 593 10.51 3.30 9.36
CA THR A 593 9.97 2.23 10.21
C THR A 593 8.72 2.68 10.96
N MET A 594 7.82 1.74 11.20
CA MET A 594 6.57 1.96 11.91
C MET A 594 6.41 0.93 13.04
N GLN A 595 5.86 1.36 14.16
CA GLN A 595 5.56 0.48 15.30
C GLN A 595 4.34 0.99 16.07
N SER A 596 3.51 0.07 16.55
CA SER A 596 2.34 0.34 17.38
C SER A 596 2.47 -0.28 18.77
N TRP A 597 1.69 0.22 19.72
CA TRP A 597 1.56 -0.34 21.07
C TRP A 597 0.12 -0.22 21.54
N LEU A 598 -0.35 -1.25 22.25
CA LEU A 598 -1.58 -1.26 23.02
C LEU A 598 -1.22 -1.35 24.51
N TYR A 599 -1.78 -0.45 25.32
CA TYR A 599 -1.49 -0.31 26.74
C TYR A 599 -2.73 -0.57 27.60
N ASP A 600 -2.50 -1.12 28.79
CA ASP A 600 -3.53 -1.22 29.84
C ASP A 600 -3.70 0.10 30.63
N GLY A 601 -4.64 0.10 31.57
CA GLY A 601 -4.96 1.28 32.41
C GLY A 601 -3.81 1.76 33.30
N ASP A 602 -2.83 0.90 33.60
CA ASP A 602 -1.62 1.25 34.35
C ASP A 602 -0.49 1.77 33.42
N GLY A 603 -0.75 1.86 32.11
CA GLY A 603 0.21 2.31 31.09
C GLY A 603 1.22 1.23 30.69
N LYS A 604 0.98 -0.04 31.04
CA LYS A 604 1.87 -1.17 30.73
C LYS A 604 1.52 -1.78 29.38
N GLU A 605 2.56 -2.19 28.64
CA GLU A 605 2.43 -2.76 27.30
C GLU A 605 1.71 -4.14 27.35
N ILE A 606 0.68 -4.28 26.52
CA ILE A 606 -0.03 -5.54 26.28
C ILE A 606 0.58 -6.27 25.08
N ALA A 607 0.63 -5.60 23.93
CA ALA A 607 1.12 -6.08 22.64
C ALA A 607 1.29 -4.90 21.66
N GLY A 608 1.79 -5.17 20.44
CA GLY A 608 1.49 -4.32 19.29
C GLY A 608 0.05 -4.56 18.77
N ALA A 609 -0.45 -3.68 17.91
CA ALA A 609 -1.72 -3.93 17.20
C ALA A 609 -1.48 -4.96 16.08
N TYR A 610 -2.30 -6.02 16.00
CA TYR A 610 -2.07 -7.12 15.05
C TYR A 610 -2.43 -6.76 13.61
N TYR A 611 -3.32 -5.78 13.42
CA TYR A 611 -3.73 -5.25 12.12
C TYR A 611 -3.60 -3.72 12.14
N LEU A 612 -3.27 -3.16 10.97
CA LEU A 612 -3.03 -1.74 10.77
C LEU A 612 -3.39 -1.36 9.33
N ALA A 613 -4.48 -0.62 9.14
CA ALA A 613 -4.76 0.02 7.85
C ALA A 613 -3.97 1.33 7.75
N ALA A 614 -3.34 1.58 6.61
CA ALA A 614 -2.66 2.83 6.30
C ALA A 614 -3.22 3.43 5.00
N GLU A 615 -3.75 4.65 5.08
CA GLU A 615 -4.43 5.33 3.98
C GLU A 615 -3.80 6.71 3.74
N ARG A 616 -3.26 6.96 2.55
CA ARG A 616 -2.96 8.31 2.08
C ARG A 616 -4.29 9.00 1.81
N LEU A 617 -4.58 10.07 2.54
CA LEU A 617 -5.81 10.83 2.36
C LEU A 617 -5.76 11.60 1.02
N PRO A 618 -6.90 11.83 0.36
CA PRO A 618 -6.94 12.66 -0.83
C PRO A 618 -6.38 14.05 -0.53
N LYS A 619 -5.40 14.48 -1.31
CA LYS A 619 -4.93 15.87 -1.29
C LYS A 619 -6.11 16.75 -1.69
N THR A 620 -6.62 17.55 -0.76
CA THR A 620 -7.66 18.53 -1.07
C THR A 620 -7.10 19.57 -2.04
N GLU A 621 -7.73 19.72 -3.20
CA GLU A 621 -7.44 20.82 -4.11
C GLU A 621 -7.64 22.16 -3.38
N PRO A 622 -6.71 23.13 -3.54
CA PRO A 622 -6.75 24.38 -2.79
C PRO A 622 -8.03 25.16 -3.09
N VAL A 623 -8.66 25.73 -2.06
CA VAL A 623 -9.82 26.60 -2.30
C VAL A 623 -9.40 27.85 -3.06
N LYS A 624 -9.90 27.96 -4.28
CA LYS A 624 -9.76 29.12 -5.17
C LYS A 624 -10.55 30.29 -4.62
N LEU A 625 -9.85 31.25 -4.02
CA LEU A 625 -10.44 32.27 -3.15
C LEU A 625 -10.26 33.67 -3.72
N ILE A 626 -11.34 34.45 -3.76
CA ILE A 626 -11.29 35.91 -3.86
C ILE A 626 -11.70 36.49 -2.49
N LEU A 627 -10.90 37.42 -1.96
CA LEU A 627 -11.26 38.22 -0.78
C LEU A 627 -11.90 39.54 -1.24
N ASP A 628 -13.01 39.96 -0.61
CA ASP A 628 -13.53 41.33 -0.69
C ASP A 628 -13.47 41.96 0.71
N THR A 629 -12.72 43.05 0.87
CA THR A 629 -12.30 43.61 2.17
C THR A 629 -12.50 45.12 2.21
N ASP A 630 -12.87 45.66 3.38
CA ASP A 630 -13.02 47.11 3.58
C ASP A 630 -11.64 47.77 3.83
N MET A 631 -10.71 47.02 4.44
CA MET A 631 -9.32 47.40 4.71
C MET A 631 -9.22 48.82 5.30
N SER A 632 -10.13 49.15 6.22
CA SER A 632 -10.31 50.50 6.74
C SER A 632 -10.59 50.53 8.24
N GLY A 633 -11.61 49.81 8.73
CA GLY A 633 -12.24 50.09 10.02
C GLY A 633 -11.44 49.58 11.22
N ASP A 634 -11.19 48.28 11.22
CA ASP A 634 -10.51 47.54 12.27
C ASP A 634 -9.32 46.74 11.69
N ALA A 635 -8.42 46.21 12.53
CA ALA A 635 -7.18 45.58 12.04
C ALA A 635 -7.35 44.10 11.68
N ASP A 636 -8.57 43.56 11.72
CA ASP A 636 -8.88 42.18 11.34
C ASP A 636 -8.81 41.95 9.82
N ASP A 637 -8.99 42.97 8.98
CA ASP A 637 -8.65 42.89 7.54
C ASP A 637 -7.18 42.48 7.35
N VAL A 638 -6.23 43.17 7.99
CA VAL A 638 -4.79 42.88 7.84
C VAL A 638 -4.41 41.54 8.48
N GLY A 639 -5.08 41.16 9.57
CA GLY A 639 -4.96 39.82 10.16
C GLY A 639 -5.46 38.72 9.21
N THR A 640 -6.56 38.98 8.50
CA THR A 640 -7.16 38.07 7.52
C THR A 640 -6.25 37.88 6.32
N VAL A 641 -5.66 38.93 5.77
CA VAL A 641 -4.71 38.81 4.64
C VAL A 641 -3.48 38.00 5.04
N ALA A 642 -2.87 38.22 6.23
CA ALA A 642 -1.77 37.38 6.73
C ALA A 642 -2.18 35.91 6.94
N MET A 643 -3.36 35.67 7.53
CA MET A 643 -3.89 34.33 7.74
C MET A 643 -4.09 33.60 6.41
N LEU A 644 -4.64 34.27 5.40
CA LEU A 644 -4.86 33.73 4.05
C LEU A 644 -3.55 33.44 3.33
N HIS A 645 -2.52 34.28 3.45
CA HIS A 645 -1.18 33.96 2.94
C HIS A 645 -0.57 32.72 3.63
N ALA A 646 -0.77 32.57 4.95
CA ALA A 646 -0.31 31.41 5.70
C ALA A 646 -1.05 30.11 5.30
N LEU A 647 -2.32 30.19 4.92
CA LEU A 647 -3.11 29.08 4.36
C LEU A 647 -2.65 28.74 2.93
N ALA A 648 -2.35 29.76 2.10
CA ALA A 648 -1.82 29.56 0.75
C ALA A 648 -0.40 28.98 0.72
N ASP A 649 0.47 29.38 1.66
CA ASP A 649 1.82 28.81 1.82
C ASP A 649 1.82 27.31 2.16
N ARG A 650 0.70 26.82 2.72
CA ARG A 650 0.44 25.40 3.01
C ARG A 650 -0.28 24.65 1.87
N GLY A 651 -0.83 25.37 0.90
CA GLY A 651 -1.67 24.80 -0.16
C GLY A 651 -3.11 24.52 0.28
N GLU A 652 -3.60 25.15 1.35
CA GLU A 652 -5.01 25.06 1.76
C GLU A 652 -5.91 25.93 0.85
N CYS A 653 -5.38 27.02 0.30
CA CYS A 653 -6.07 27.90 -0.67
C CYS A 653 -5.17 28.44 -1.78
N GLU A 654 -5.80 28.87 -2.87
CA GLU A 654 -5.19 29.63 -3.97
C GLU A 654 -5.81 31.03 -3.95
N LEU A 655 -5.04 32.05 -3.58
CA LEU A 655 -5.51 33.43 -3.59
C LEU A 655 -5.52 33.93 -5.03
N LEU A 656 -6.70 34.24 -5.54
CA LEU A 656 -6.90 34.65 -6.93
C LEU A 656 -6.87 36.17 -7.10
N ALA A 657 -7.49 36.90 -6.17
CA ALA A 657 -7.53 38.35 -6.14
C ALA A 657 -7.95 38.85 -4.74
N THR A 658 -7.64 40.12 -4.46
CA THR A 658 -8.21 40.85 -3.30
C THR A 658 -8.87 42.12 -3.78
N ILE A 659 -10.19 42.19 -3.64
CA ILE A 659 -10.99 43.34 -4.03
C ILE A 659 -11.23 44.24 -2.80
N VAL A 660 -11.07 45.54 -2.98
CA VAL A 660 -11.29 46.55 -1.95
C VAL A 660 -12.58 47.29 -2.26
N ASN A 661 -13.60 47.16 -1.42
CA ASN A 661 -14.73 48.09 -1.43
C ASN A 661 -14.26 49.45 -0.87
N ARG A 662 -14.66 50.56 -1.49
CA ARG A 662 -14.03 51.89 -1.27
C ARG A 662 -14.52 52.57 0.02
N ALA A 663 -14.29 51.93 1.16
CA ALA A 663 -14.71 52.38 2.48
C ALA A 663 -13.82 53.48 3.08
N ASP A 664 -12.54 53.60 2.67
CA ASP A 664 -11.59 54.52 3.30
C ASP A 664 -11.43 55.88 2.61
N LEU A 665 -11.48 56.95 3.42
CA LEU A 665 -11.18 58.32 3.02
C LEU A 665 -9.68 58.60 2.80
N THR A 666 -8.75 57.80 3.37
CA THR A 666 -7.30 58.09 3.24
C THR A 666 -6.68 57.67 1.90
N LYS A 667 -7.44 56.89 1.10
CA LYS A 667 -7.00 56.29 -0.17
C LYS A 667 -5.69 55.50 0.01
N ALA A 668 -5.70 54.56 0.95
CA ALA A 668 -4.56 53.72 1.28
C ALA A 668 -4.89 52.22 1.37
N SER A 669 -6.15 51.82 1.20
CA SER A 669 -6.62 50.46 1.42
C SER A 669 -6.04 49.48 0.38
N ALA A 670 -5.97 49.87 -0.90
CA ALA A 670 -5.38 49.03 -1.95
C ALA A 670 -3.87 48.84 -1.74
N ALA A 671 -3.14 49.91 -1.41
CA ALA A 671 -1.73 49.84 -1.05
C ALA A 671 -1.46 49.12 0.27
N ALA A 672 -2.40 49.11 1.21
CA ALA A 672 -2.27 48.34 2.45
C ALA A 672 -2.39 46.83 2.20
N VAL A 673 -3.29 46.39 1.31
CA VAL A 673 -3.32 45.02 0.80
C VAL A 673 -2.00 44.68 0.08
N ASP A 674 -1.58 45.53 -0.87
CA ASP A 674 -0.38 45.34 -1.68
C ASP A 674 0.91 45.24 -0.83
N ALA A 675 1.05 46.08 0.19
CA ALA A 675 2.16 46.01 1.14
C ALA A 675 2.23 44.68 1.89
N ILE A 676 1.08 44.07 2.22
CA ILE A 676 1.03 42.75 2.86
C ILE A 676 1.33 41.65 1.84
N ASN A 677 0.74 41.71 0.65
CA ASN A 677 1.01 40.77 -0.44
C ASN A 677 2.50 40.74 -0.81
N THR A 678 3.14 41.90 -0.91
CA THR A 678 4.57 42.06 -1.18
C THR A 678 5.43 41.50 -0.04
N TYR A 679 5.05 41.70 1.23
CA TYR A 679 5.73 41.07 2.38
C TYR A 679 5.59 39.53 2.37
N TYR A 680 4.47 39.00 1.87
CA TYR A 680 4.21 37.56 1.69
C TYR A 680 4.63 37.01 0.29
N ASP A 681 5.59 37.66 -0.38
CA ASP A 681 6.24 37.22 -1.63
C ASP A 681 5.27 37.05 -2.82
N ARG A 682 4.19 37.85 -2.84
CA ARG A 682 3.11 37.82 -3.84
C ARG A 682 2.72 39.22 -4.38
N PRO A 683 3.67 40.09 -4.78
CA PRO A 683 3.35 41.44 -5.27
C PRO A 683 2.44 41.47 -6.51
N ASN A 684 2.39 40.37 -7.28
CA ASN A 684 1.56 40.26 -8.48
C ASN A 684 0.12 39.76 -8.22
N LEU A 685 -0.33 39.62 -6.97
CA LEU A 685 -1.71 39.20 -6.67
C LEU A 685 -2.69 40.32 -7.08
N PRO A 686 -3.65 40.09 -7.99
CA PRO A 686 -4.54 41.15 -8.49
C PRO A 686 -5.34 41.85 -7.38
N ILE A 687 -5.31 43.18 -7.41
CA ILE A 687 -6.07 44.04 -6.52
C ILE A 687 -6.98 44.95 -7.35
N GLY A 688 -8.28 44.93 -7.05
CA GLY A 688 -9.27 45.84 -7.64
C GLY A 688 -9.85 46.78 -6.60
N THR A 689 -10.32 47.95 -7.00
CA THR A 689 -11.00 48.89 -6.08
C THR A 689 -12.16 49.62 -6.74
N ASP A 690 -13.28 49.72 -6.03
CA ASP A 690 -14.48 50.42 -6.49
C ASP A 690 -14.19 51.91 -6.79
N LYS A 691 -14.55 52.37 -8.00
CA LYS A 691 -14.35 53.76 -8.43
C LYS A 691 -15.56 54.67 -8.21
N VAL A 692 -16.73 54.11 -7.91
CA VAL A 692 -18.05 54.79 -7.83
C VAL A 692 -18.70 54.68 -6.44
N GLY A 693 -18.15 53.83 -5.56
CA GLY A 693 -18.74 53.32 -4.32
C GLY A 693 -19.33 54.26 -3.27
N PRO A 694 -20.04 53.68 -2.28
CA PRO A 694 -20.95 54.36 -1.36
C PRO A 694 -20.23 55.30 -0.39
N THR A 695 -20.27 56.61 -0.67
CA THR A 695 -19.63 57.65 0.16
C THR A 695 -20.31 57.90 1.52
N ALA A 696 -21.52 57.38 1.73
CA ALA A 696 -22.40 57.77 2.84
C ALA A 696 -21.92 57.32 4.25
N LEU A 697 -21.07 56.29 4.33
CA LEU A 697 -20.57 55.72 5.59
C LEU A 697 -19.04 55.46 5.55
N GLN A 698 -18.31 56.16 4.67
CA GLN A 698 -16.86 56.03 4.57
C GLN A 698 -16.15 56.37 5.90
N ARG A 699 -15.17 55.53 6.23
CA ARG A 699 -14.34 55.60 7.44
C ARG A 699 -13.01 56.28 7.12
N THR A 700 -12.20 56.52 8.15
CA THR A 700 -10.81 56.96 7.99
C THR A 700 -9.93 55.92 8.65
N SER A 701 -9.18 55.16 7.85
CA SER A 701 -8.32 54.10 8.39
C SER A 701 -7.26 54.68 9.31
N THR A 702 -7.20 54.14 10.52
CA THR A 702 -6.17 54.51 11.50
C THR A 702 -4.83 53.83 11.23
N TYR A 703 -4.77 52.90 10.28
CA TYR A 703 -3.59 52.09 10.00
C TYR A 703 -3.15 52.05 8.53
N ALA A 704 -4.07 52.02 7.55
CA ALA A 704 -3.74 51.82 6.14
C ALA A 704 -2.71 52.83 5.57
N PRO A 705 -2.76 54.15 5.89
CA PRO A 705 -1.69 55.08 5.53
C PRO A 705 -0.30 54.63 5.99
N SER A 706 -0.19 54.06 7.20
CA SER A 706 1.09 53.62 7.74
C SER A 706 1.60 52.30 7.14
N LEU A 707 0.77 51.63 6.34
CA LEU A 707 1.18 50.51 5.50
C LEU A 707 1.64 51.05 4.13
N ARG A 708 0.79 51.81 3.42
CA ARG A 708 1.13 52.49 2.14
C ARG A 708 2.40 53.33 2.21
N ASP A 709 2.55 54.13 3.26
CA ASP A 709 3.66 55.09 3.42
C ASP A 709 4.86 54.49 4.16
N GLY A 710 4.78 53.20 4.56
CA GLY A 710 5.76 52.54 5.44
C GLY A 710 6.43 51.28 4.89
N PHE A 711 5.89 50.67 3.82
CA PHE A 711 6.35 49.40 3.26
C PHE A 711 6.26 49.41 1.72
N PRO A 712 7.04 48.58 1.01
CA PRO A 712 6.95 48.50 -0.45
C PRO A 712 5.55 48.12 -0.95
N ASN A 713 5.04 48.88 -1.91
CA ASN A 713 3.80 48.66 -2.66
C ASN A 713 3.92 49.40 -4.01
N ASP A 714 3.36 48.82 -5.08
CA ASP A 714 3.44 49.36 -6.44
C ASP A 714 2.17 50.13 -6.83
N ILE A 715 1.02 49.86 -6.20
CA ILE A 715 -0.25 50.55 -6.48
C ILE A 715 -0.23 52.01 -6.03
N GLY A 716 0.19 52.29 -4.80
CA GLY A 716 0.00 53.60 -4.17
C GLY A 716 -1.49 53.92 -3.92
N PRO A 717 -1.94 55.18 -4.07
CA PRO A 717 -3.31 55.56 -3.69
C PRO A 717 -4.41 54.85 -4.49
N ASP A 718 -5.47 54.41 -3.80
CA ASP A 718 -6.59 53.57 -4.28
C ASP A 718 -7.24 54.00 -5.62
N ASP A 719 -7.18 55.29 -5.96
CA ASP A 719 -7.64 55.79 -7.27
C ASP A 719 -6.86 55.13 -8.43
N LYS A 720 -5.59 54.75 -8.23
CA LYS A 720 -4.70 54.12 -9.23
C LYS A 720 -4.90 52.63 -9.44
N ALA A 721 -5.52 51.90 -8.50
CA ALA A 721 -5.77 50.47 -8.68
C ALA A 721 -6.67 50.23 -9.92
N PRO A 722 -6.68 49.03 -10.51
CA PRO A 722 -7.77 48.58 -11.38
C PRO A 722 -9.18 48.78 -10.78
N ASP A 723 -10.21 48.77 -11.61
CA ASP A 723 -11.61 48.75 -11.14
C ASP A 723 -11.96 47.37 -10.54
N ALA A 724 -12.75 47.36 -9.46
CA ALA A 724 -13.19 46.15 -8.79
C ALA A 724 -13.93 45.17 -9.72
N LEU A 725 -14.81 45.67 -10.60
CA LEU A 725 -15.60 44.84 -11.50
C LEU A 725 -14.74 44.22 -12.61
N ASP A 726 -13.76 44.95 -13.12
CA ASP A 726 -12.86 44.45 -14.16
C ASP A 726 -11.94 43.34 -13.61
N VAL A 727 -11.36 43.51 -12.42
CA VAL A 727 -10.58 42.45 -11.76
C VAL A 727 -11.45 41.24 -11.43
N TYR A 728 -12.68 41.43 -10.95
CA TYR A 728 -13.62 40.32 -10.78
C TYR A 728 -13.88 39.58 -12.10
N ARG A 729 -14.14 40.31 -13.20
CA ARG A 729 -14.43 39.70 -14.52
C ARG A 729 -13.24 38.88 -15.01
N GLU A 730 -12.04 39.44 -15.01
CA GLU A 730 -10.82 38.75 -15.44
C GLU A 730 -10.54 37.53 -14.57
N THR A 731 -10.57 37.71 -13.25
CA THR A 731 -10.27 36.65 -12.27
C THR A 731 -11.25 35.49 -12.38
N LEU A 732 -12.56 35.75 -12.42
CA LEU A 732 -13.58 34.69 -12.53
C LEU A 732 -13.56 34.01 -13.91
N SER A 733 -13.36 34.76 -15.00
CA SER A 733 -13.33 34.20 -16.36
C SER A 733 -12.18 33.21 -16.57
N ALA A 734 -11.06 33.39 -15.87
CA ALA A 734 -9.90 32.51 -15.94
C ALA A 734 -10.10 31.14 -15.23
N GLN A 735 -11.17 30.96 -14.45
CA GLN A 735 -11.36 29.76 -13.60
C GLN A 735 -12.31 28.73 -14.21
N PRO A 736 -12.21 27.45 -13.79
CA PRO A 736 -13.25 26.46 -14.05
C PRO A 736 -14.63 26.87 -13.51
N ASP A 737 -15.67 26.25 -14.06
CA ASP A 737 -17.03 26.45 -13.56
C ASP A 737 -17.20 25.79 -12.18
N GLY A 738 -17.95 26.45 -11.28
CA GLY A 738 -18.23 25.97 -9.93
C GLY A 738 -17.02 25.84 -9.01
N SER A 739 -15.88 26.49 -9.31
CA SER A 739 -14.65 26.33 -8.51
C SER A 739 -14.34 27.45 -7.52
N VAL A 740 -14.88 28.66 -7.70
CA VAL A 740 -14.44 29.84 -6.93
C VAL A 740 -15.27 30.05 -5.66
N THR A 741 -14.62 30.22 -4.52
CA THR A 741 -15.22 30.79 -3.31
C THR A 741 -14.93 32.29 -3.26
N ILE A 742 -15.93 33.11 -2.95
CA ILE A 742 -15.73 34.51 -2.58
C ILE A 742 -15.93 34.64 -1.07
N CYS A 743 -15.00 35.31 -0.38
CA CYS A 743 -15.15 35.69 1.02
C CYS A 743 -15.24 37.21 1.13
N SER A 744 -16.39 37.72 1.58
CA SER A 744 -16.65 39.14 1.77
C SER A 744 -16.60 39.48 3.25
N VAL A 745 -15.61 40.29 3.63
CA VAL A 745 -15.42 40.81 4.99
C VAL A 745 -15.63 42.33 5.08
N GLY A 746 -15.90 42.99 3.94
CA GLY A 746 -16.36 44.39 3.89
C GLY A 746 -17.75 44.59 3.29
N ALA A 747 -18.04 45.82 2.86
CA ALA A 747 -19.38 46.22 2.41
C ALA A 747 -19.75 45.61 1.05
N LEU A 748 -20.96 45.03 0.97
CA LEU A 748 -21.47 44.19 -0.14
C LEU A 748 -21.73 44.93 -1.48
N SER A 749 -21.20 46.15 -1.62
CA SER A 749 -21.30 47.03 -2.79
C SER A 749 -20.78 46.40 -4.09
N ASN A 750 -19.53 45.93 -4.08
CA ASN A 750 -18.88 45.27 -5.23
C ASN A 750 -19.69 44.05 -5.71
N LEU A 751 -20.15 43.22 -4.77
CA LEU A 751 -20.92 42.01 -5.05
C LEU A 751 -22.28 42.33 -5.67
N ALA A 752 -22.96 43.37 -5.21
CA ALA A 752 -24.21 43.81 -5.82
C ALA A 752 -24.01 44.31 -7.26
N GLU A 753 -22.92 45.02 -7.55
CA GLU A 753 -22.63 45.47 -8.91
C GLU A 753 -22.15 44.32 -9.81
N LEU A 754 -21.27 43.44 -9.31
CA LEU A 754 -20.89 42.19 -9.99
C LEU A 754 -22.11 41.36 -10.37
N TRP A 755 -23.09 41.21 -9.46
CA TRP A 755 -24.33 40.51 -9.75
C TRP A 755 -25.25 41.27 -10.73
N ARG A 756 -25.34 42.61 -10.65
CA ARG A 756 -26.11 43.43 -11.61
C ARG A 756 -25.54 43.37 -13.03
N ARG A 757 -24.22 43.22 -13.18
CA ARG A 757 -23.49 43.40 -14.45
C ARG A 757 -23.05 42.09 -15.11
N GLU A 758 -22.64 41.10 -14.32
CA GLU A 758 -22.09 39.83 -14.80
C GLU A 758 -22.85 38.59 -14.23
N PRO A 759 -24.20 38.56 -14.20
CA PRO A 759 -24.95 37.54 -13.47
C PRO A 759 -24.68 36.10 -13.94
N GLU A 760 -24.44 35.88 -15.23
CA GLU A 760 -24.11 34.54 -15.76
C GLU A 760 -22.68 34.10 -15.40
N LEU A 761 -21.73 35.05 -15.27
CA LEU A 761 -20.38 34.76 -14.79
C LEU A 761 -20.40 34.35 -13.31
N VAL A 762 -21.20 35.03 -12.49
CA VAL A 762 -21.39 34.66 -11.08
C VAL A 762 -21.97 33.24 -10.97
N LYS A 763 -23.07 32.94 -11.69
CA LYS A 763 -23.71 31.60 -11.69
C LYS A 763 -22.78 30.48 -12.17
N SER A 764 -21.92 30.75 -13.15
CA SER A 764 -21.03 29.73 -13.73
C SER A 764 -19.78 29.51 -12.87
N LYS A 765 -19.17 30.56 -12.32
CA LYS A 765 -17.84 30.48 -11.67
C LYS A 765 -17.89 30.35 -10.15
N VAL A 766 -18.85 31.00 -9.50
CA VAL A 766 -18.90 31.07 -8.04
C VAL A 766 -19.62 29.85 -7.48
N ARG A 767 -18.88 29.05 -6.72
CA ARG A 767 -19.39 27.91 -5.94
C ARG A 767 -20.14 28.37 -4.70
N ARG A 768 -19.56 29.35 -3.99
CA ARG A 768 -19.93 29.76 -2.63
C ARG A 768 -19.58 31.22 -2.42
N LEU A 769 -20.47 31.95 -1.77
CA LEU A 769 -20.19 33.23 -1.13
C LEU A 769 -20.19 33.04 0.40
N VAL A 770 -19.14 33.53 1.07
CA VAL A 770 -19.09 33.63 2.54
C VAL A 770 -19.10 35.11 2.92
N ILE A 771 -19.93 35.50 3.88
CA ILE A 771 -20.11 36.91 4.28
C ILE A 771 -19.87 37.07 5.78
N MET A 772 -18.92 37.90 6.18
CA MET A 772 -18.94 38.50 7.52
C MET A 772 -20.00 39.61 7.53
N GLY A 773 -21.07 39.40 8.29
CA GLY A 773 -22.16 40.37 8.39
C GLY A 773 -23.42 39.82 9.06
N GLY A 774 -24.17 40.72 9.70
CA GLY A 774 -25.35 40.40 10.50
C GLY A 774 -25.05 39.80 11.87
N GLU A 775 -26.10 39.38 12.55
CA GLU A 775 -26.10 38.56 13.78
C GLU A 775 -27.33 37.64 13.77
N PHE A 776 -27.16 36.39 14.22
CA PHE A 776 -28.11 35.29 13.98
C PHE A 776 -28.52 34.54 15.25
N PRO A 777 -29.78 34.01 15.32
CA PRO A 777 -30.79 34.00 14.27
C PRO A 777 -31.48 35.36 14.03
N THR A 778 -31.39 36.30 14.97
CA THR A 778 -31.96 37.66 14.81
C THR A 778 -31.07 38.65 15.52
N SER A 779 -30.68 39.73 14.82
CA SER A 779 -29.90 40.80 15.44
C SER A 779 -30.79 41.81 16.17
N ASN A 780 -30.20 42.51 17.14
CA ASN A 780 -30.83 43.63 17.85
C ASN A 780 -30.46 45.01 17.26
N ARG A 781 -29.66 45.05 16.19
CA ARG A 781 -29.16 46.27 15.54
C ARG A 781 -28.69 45.99 14.10
N PRO A 782 -28.61 46.99 13.22
CA PRO A 782 -27.91 46.80 11.96
C PRO A 782 -26.41 46.63 12.19
N GLU A 783 -25.81 45.69 11.46
CA GLU A 783 -24.37 45.44 11.42
C GLU A 783 -23.67 46.43 10.44
N THR A 784 -22.37 46.67 10.61
CA THR A 784 -21.57 47.60 9.78
C THR A 784 -21.65 47.29 8.29
N ASN A 785 -21.15 46.12 7.86
CA ASN A 785 -20.98 45.77 6.46
C ASN A 785 -22.31 45.76 5.71
N ILE A 786 -23.35 45.25 6.38
CA ILE A 786 -24.73 45.33 5.91
C ILE A 786 -25.17 46.79 5.72
N LYS A 787 -24.96 47.65 6.72
CA LYS A 787 -25.47 49.03 6.71
C LYS A 787 -24.72 49.97 5.76
N THR A 788 -23.40 49.78 5.60
CA THR A 788 -22.52 50.63 4.77
C THR A 788 -23.05 50.81 3.34
N HIS A 789 -23.70 49.78 2.78
CA HIS A 789 -24.53 49.94 1.58
C HIS A 789 -25.78 49.06 1.64
N LEU A 790 -26.76 49.44 2.47
CA LEU A 790 -27.97 48.65 2.71
C LEU A 790 -28.68 48.17 1.43
N GLU A 791 -28.82 48.99 0.39
CA GLU A 791 -29.42 48.56 -0.89
C GLU A 791 -28.64 47.40 -1.55
N ALA A 792 -27.32 47.47 -1.59
CA ALA A 792 -26.45 46.41 -2.10
C ALA A 792 -26.57 45.13 -1.25
N SER A 793 -26.59 45.28 0.08
CA SER A 793 -26.79 44.18 1.02
C SER A 793 -28.14 43.49 0.83
N VAL A 794 -29.21 44.26 0.61
CA VAL A 794 -30.55 43.77 0.27
C VAL A 794 -30.57 43.09 -1.11
N VAL A 795 -29.80 43.58 -2.10
CA VAL A 795 -29.64 42.94 -3.41
C VAL A 795 -28.94 41.59 -3.28
N VAL A 796 -27.79 41.52 -2.61
CA VAL A 796 -27.03 40.27 -2.42
C VAL A 796 -27.86 39.26 -1.61
N ALA A 797 -28.39 39.65 -0.44
CA ALA A 797 -29.16 38.77 0.42
C ALA A 797 -30.47 38.25 -0.22
N ASN A 798 -31.04 38.94 -1.21
CA ASN A 798 -32.25 38.46 -1.87
C ASN A 798 -32.01 37.73 -3.21
N LYS A 799 -30.97 38.11 -3.96
CA LYS A 799 -30.85 37.76 -5.39
C LYS A 799 -29.56 37.02 -5.77
N TRP A 800 -28.55 36.96 -4.90
CA TRP A 800 -27.30 36.27 -5.23
C TRP A 800 -27.55 34.75 -5.43
N PRO A 801 -26.93 34.10 -6.44
CA PRO A 801 -27.19 32.70 -6.76
C PRO A 801 -26.33 31.74 -5.93
N GLY A 802 -26.84 30.51 -5.73
CA GLY A 802 -26.08 29.42 -5.10
C GLY A 802 -25.92 29.59 -3.58
N GLU A 803 -24.87 28.98 -3.04
CA GLU A 803 -24.59 28.91 -1.60
C GLU A 803 -24.13 30.24 -1.02
N ILE A 804 -24.82 30.72 0.03
CA ILE A 804 -24.36 31.88 0.83
C ILE A 804 -24.23 31.49 2.30
N VAL A 805 -23.02 31.52 2.84
CA VAL A 805 -22.77 31.26 4.27
C VAL A 805 -22.55 32.57 5.01
N TRP A 806 -23.45 32.88 5.93
CA TRP A 806 -23.41 34.08 6.75
C TRP A 806 -22.69 33.83 8.08
N HIS A 807 -21.77 34.71 8.41
CA HIS A 807 -20.90 34.63 9.56
C HIS A 807 -21.08 35.90 10.41
N GLY A 808 -21.92 35.79 11.45
CA GLY A 808 -22.35 36.95 12.23
C GLY A 808 -21.28 37.55 13.16
N PHE A 809 -21.46 38.82 13.55
CA PHE A 809 -20.50 39.54 14.41
C PHE A 809 -20.40 38.95 15.83
N GLU A 810 -21.42 38.21 16.28
CA GLU A 810 -21.47 37.52 17.57
C GLU A 810 -20.32 36.54 17.78
N ILE A 811 -19.80 35.94 16.70
CA ILE A 811 -18.67 35.02 16.73
C ILE A 811 -17.36 35.77 17.05
N GLY A 812 -17.12 36.88 16.33
CA GLY A 812 -15.89 37.66 16.49
C GLY A 812 -15.78 38.39 17.83
N ASN A 813 -16.91 38.69 18.49
CA ASN A 813 -16.96 39.37 19.80
C ASN A 813 -16.13 38.67 20.90
N GLY A 814 -16.09 37.34 20.90
CA GLY A 814 -15.30 36.53 21.85
C GLY A 814 -13.91 36.14 21.35
N LEU A 815 -13.63 36.38 20.06
CA LEU A 815 -12.48 35.86 19.34
C LEU A 815 -11.37 36.93 19.32
N ILE A 816 -10.58 36.99 20.39
CA ILE A 816 -9.55 38.03 20.55
C ILE A 816 -8.20 37.56 19.97
N THR A 817 -7.68 38.24 18.96
CA THR A 817 -6.38 37.93 18.30
C THR A 817 -5.54 39.18 18.05
N GLY A 818 -4.25 38.98 17.72
CA GLY A 818 -3.30 40.01 17.33
C GLY A 818 -2.24 40.36 18.37
N GLU A 819 -2.24 39.73 19.55
CA GLU A 819 -1.15 39.96 20.52
C GLU A 819 0.11 39.20 20.14
N ARG A 820 -0.02 37.99 19.56
CA ARG A 820 1.18 37.22 19.18
C ARG A 820 1.94 37.85 18.01
N LEU A 821 1.37 38.82 17.28
CA LEU A 821 2.10 39.65 16.31
C LEU A 821 3.32 40.36 16.90
N LYS A 822 3.38 40.58 18.23
CA LYS A 822 4.59 41.04 18.94
C LYS A 822 5.82 40.15 18.72
N GLN A 823 5.60 38.86 18.42
CA GLN A 823 6.62 37.84 18.15
C GLN A 823 7.16 37.93 16.71
N THR A 824 6.48 38.66 15.81
CA THR A 824 6.90 38.85 14.41
C THR A 824 7.84 40.06 14.26
N PRO A 825 8.66 40.12 13.19
CA PRO A 825 9.58 41.23 12.94
C PRO A 825 8.90 42.61 12.88
N SER A 826 9.63 43.68 13.22
CA SER A 826 9.11 45.06 13.24
C SER A 826 8.82 45.64 11.84
N ASP A 827 9.31 44.99 10.81
CA ASP A 827 9.09 45.19 9.38
C ASP A 827 7.94 44.32 8.82
N ASN A 828 7.13 43.68 9.67
CA ASN A 828 5.86 43.08 9.27
C ASN A 828 4.74 44.16 9.16
N PRO A 829 4.11 44.36 7.99
CA PRO A 829 3.04 45.35 7.80
C PRO A 829 1.78 45.03 8.62
N VAL A 830 1.45 43.75 8.83
CA VAL A 830 0.28 43.34 9.63
C VAL A 830 0.49 43.65 11.11
N ARG A 831 1.72 43.42 11.61
CA ARG A 831 2.12 43.88 12.95
C ARG A 831 1.96 45.39 13.08
N ARG A 832 2.40 46.19 12.08
CA ARG A 832 2.21 47.64 12.07
C ARG A 832 0.73 48.04 12.10
N GLY A 833 -0.14 47.30 11.43
CA GLY A 833 -1.59 47.50 11.50
C GLY A 833 -2.12 47.46 12.93
N PHE A 834 -1.79 46.40 13.67
CA PHE A 834 -2.17 46.23 15.08
C PHE A 834 -1.43 47.20 16.03
N GLU A 835 -0.23 47.69 15.68
CA GLU A 835 0.46 48.76 16.42
C GLU A 835 -0.23 50.14 16.29
N LYS A 836 -1.01 50.37 15.22
CA LYS A 836 -1.63 51.68 14.91
C LYS A 836 -3.12 51.74 15.21
N ARG A 837 -3.87 50.67 14.92
CA ARG A 837 -5.28 50.53 15.31
C ARG A 837 -5.39 50.58 16.84
N ARG A 838 -6.40 51.29 17.37
CA ARG A 838 -6.64 51.41 18.82
C ARG A 838 -7.99 50.85 19.25
N TYR A 839 -7.97 49.65 19.84
CA TYR A 839 -9.12 49.04 20.51
C TYR A 839 -9.15 49.40 22.01
N LYS A 840 -10.33 49.75 22.56
CA LYS A 840 -10.55 50.06 23.98
C LYS A 840 -9.45 50.94 24.63
N ASN A 841 -9.11 52.05 23.99
CA ASN A 841 -8.09 53.04 24.40
C ASN A 841 -6.63 52.57 24.46
N ARG A 842 -6.30 51.32 24.11
CA ARG A 842 -4.92 50.83 23.92
C ARG A 842 -4.63 50.58 22.43
N ALA A 843 -3.42 50.16 22.06
CA ALA A 843 -3.18 49.62 20.72
C ALA A 843 -3.81 48.23 20.60
N SER A 844 -4.24 47.82 19.39
CA SER A 844 -4.83 46.49 19.16
C SER A 844 -3.81 45.37 19.43
N ILE A 845 -2.52 45.61 19.20
CA ILE A 845 -1.44 44.65 19.51
C ILE A 845 -1.31 44.33 21.03
N ASP A 846 -1.78 45.20 21.93
CA ASP A 846 -1.63 45.04 23.38
C ASP A 846 -2.75 44.22 24.03
N GLY A 847 -2.80 42.92 23.74
CA GLY A 847 -3.87 42.03 24.19
C GLY A 847 -5.00 41.87 23.17
N GLY A 848 -4.66 42.04 21.88
CA GLY A 848 -5.52 41.75 20.74
C GLY A 848 -6.75 42.66 20.56
N GLN A 849 -7.55 42.35 19.56
CA GLN A 849 -8.89 42.89 19.33
C GLN A 849 -9.84 41.76 18.87
N PRO A 850 -11.17 41.98 18.82
CA PRO A 850 -12.09 41.10 18.11
C PRO A 850 -11.61 40.77 16.70
N SER A 851 -12.01 39.59 16.24
CA SER A 851 -11.58 38.98 14.98
C SER A 851 -12.82 38.54 14.23
N TYR A 852 -13.47 39.47 13.55
CA TYR A 852 -14.70 39.18 12.80
C TYR A 852 -14.37 38.49 11.48
N ASP A 853 -13.34 38.99 10.80
CA ASP A 853 -13.02 38.68 9.41
C ASP A 853 -12.26 37.36 9.26
N GLN A 854 -11.29 37.11 10.15
CA GLN A 854 -10.46 35.90 10.12
C GLN A 854 -11.30 34.64 10.30
N ALA A 855 -12.39 34.72 11.07
CA ALA A 855 -13.29 33.61 11.31
C ALA A 855 -14.10 33.25 10.04
N ALA A 856 -14.64 34.25 9.35
CA ALA A 856 -15.31 34.07 8.06
C ALA A 856 -14.35 33.58 6.97
N ALA A 857 -13.12 34.12 6.90
CA ALA A 857 -12.12 33.72 5.92
C ALA A 857 -11.54 32.31 6.18
N LEU A 858 -11.40 31.89 7.45
CA LEU A 858 -10.99 30.53 7.79
C LEU A 858 -12.08 29.52 7.39
N PHE A 859 -13.36 29.83 7.65
CA PHE A 859 -14.47 29.03 7.14
C PHE A 859 -14.53 29.03 5.60
N ALA A 860 -14.20 30.12 4.93
CA ALA A 860 -14.19 30.17 3.47
C ALA A 860 -13.16 29.20 2.84
N VAL A 861 -12.01 28.99 3.49
CA VAL A 861 -10.97 28.05 3.06
C VAL A 861 -11.25 26.62 3.53
N ARG A 862 -11.66 26.41 4.78
CA ARG A 862 -11.76 25.07 5.38
C ARG A 862 -13.16 24.48 5.42
N GLY A 863 -14.19 25.31 5.24
CA GLY A 863 -15.58 24.93 5.38
C GLY A 863 -15.96 24.57 6.82
N ALA A 864 -16.90 23.65 6.93
CA ALA A 864 -17.52 23.27 8.20
C ALA A 864 -16.69 22.22 8.98
N GLU A 865 -15.51 22.61 9.45
CA GLU A 865 -14.75 21.91 10.51
C GLU A 865 -15.68 21.66 11.73
N PRO A 866 -16.15 20.41 11.98
CA PRO A 866 -17.17 20.12 12.99
C PRO A 866 -16.65 20.24 14.44
N GLU A 867 -15.34 20.43 14.64
CA GLU A 867 -14.77 20.82 15.92
C GLU A 867 -14.98 22.31 16.26
N TYR A 868 -15.34 23.16 15.28
CA TYR A 868 -15.51 24.60 15.45
C TYR A 868 -16.93 25.09 15.14
N TRP A 869 -17.61 24.52 14.14
CA TRP A 869 -18.80 25.12 13.52
C TRP A 869 -20.06 24.24 13.56
N GLU A 870 -21.20 24.83 13.97
CA GLU A 870 -22.54 24.33 13.63
C GLU A 870 -23.05 25.11 12.41
N VAL A 871 -23.45 24.43 11.33
CA VAL A 871 -24.02 25.06 10.13
C VAL A 871 -25.55 24.95 10.14
N VAL A 872 -26.24 26.07 10.35
CA VAL A 872 -27.71 26.14 10.32
C VAL A 872 -28.18 26.38 8.88
N SER A 873 -29.16 25.58 8.45
CA SER A 873 -29.60 25.46 7.04
C SER A 873 -31.12 25.49 6.92
N GLY A 874 -31.67 25.57 5.70
CA GLY A 874 -33.12 25.53 5.44
C GLY A 874 -33.83 26.86 5.78
N GLY A 875 -33.11 27.96 5.61
CA GLY A 875 -33.59 29.32 5.85
C GLY A 875 -32.92 30.33 4.94
N ARG A 876 -33.26 31.59 5.14
CA ARG A 876 -32.78 32.77 4.41
C ARG A 876 -32.48 33.89 5.39
N VAL A 877 -31.49 34.71 5.08
CA VAL A 877 -31.28 35.98 5.77
C VAL A 877 -32.17 37.05 5.11
N GLN A 878 -33.10 37.59 5.88
CA GLN A 878 -33.87 38.77 5.52
C GLN A 878 -33.30 39.99 6.24
N LEU A 879 -33.29 41.13 5.54
CA LEU A 879 -32.92 42.45 6.08
C LEU A 879 -34.15 43.36 6.08
N ASP A 880 -34.28 44.21 7.11
CA ASP A 880 -35.32 45.25 7.18
C ASP A 880 -34.85 46.60 6.58
N ALA A 881 -35.63 47.66 6.79
CA ALA A 881 -35.35 49.00 6.27
C ALA A 881 -34.20 49.72 7.01
N GLU A 882 -33.84 49.22 8.20
CA GLU A 882 -32.79 49.75 9.07
C GLU A 882 -31.46 49.00 8.90
N GLY A 883 -31.52 47.76 8.39
CA GLY A 883 -30.40 46.84 8.14
C GLY A 883 -30.24 45.72 9.17
N VAL A 884 -31.26 45.43 9.98
CA VAL A 884 -31.25 44.35 10.97
C VAL A 884 -31.44 43.00 10.27
N SER A 885 -30.59 42.02 10.60
CA SER A 885 -30.68 40.66 10.05
C SER A 885 -31.65 39.76 10.82
N THR A 886 -32.50 39.04 10.10
CA THR A 886 -33.36 37.97 10.65
C THR A 886 -33.28 36.72 9.78
N TRP A 887 -33.09 35.57 10.43
CA TRP A 887 -33.17 34.25 9.82
C TRP A 887 -34.62 33.80 9.72
N VAL A 888 -35.13 33.72 8.49
CA VAL A 888 -36.49 33.25 8.18
C VAL A 888 -36.44 31.83 7.60
N LYS A 889 -37.44 31.00 7.91
CA LYS A 889 -37.51 29.63 7.40
C LYS A 889 -37.87 29.62 5.92
N ASP A 890 -37.00 29.04 5.11
CA ASP A 890 -37.08 28.93 3.66
C ASP A 890 -36.30 27.68 3.21
N PRO A 891 -36.98 26.53 3.06
CA PRO A 891 -36.34 25.29 2.62
C PRO A 891 -35.89 25.28 1.15
N SER A 892 -36.18 26.34 0.37
CA SER A 892 -35.75 26.48 -1.03
C SER A 892 -34.46 27.30 -1.19
N SER A 893 -34.06 28.00 -0.13
CA SER A 893 -32.86 28.82 -0.06
C SER A 893 -31.61 27.99 0.23
N GLN A 894 -30.50 28.33 -0.43
CA GLN A 894 -29.15 27.83 -0.16
C GLN A 894 -28.34 28.80 0.73
N HIS A 895 -29.03 29.60 1.55
CA HIS A 895 -28.37 30.32 2.63
C HIS A 895 -28.10 29.35 3.79
N HIS A 896 -27.02 29.64 4.49
CA HIS A 896 -26.64 29.05 5.76
C HIS A 896 -26.20 30.17 6.71
N TYR A 897 -26.27 29.95 8.02
CA TYR A 897 -25.47 30.73 8.97
C TYR A 897 -24.70 29.79 9.89
N VAL A 898 -23.52 30.20 10.34
CA VAL A 898 -22.70 29.41 11.24
C VAL A 898 -22.82 29.86 12.69
N LYS A 899 -22.63 28.91 13.62
CA LYS A 899 -22.39 29.20 15.04
C LYS A 899 -21.05 28.62 15.46
N LEU A 900 -20.36 29.32 16.35
CA LEU A 900 -19.17 28.79 17.02
C LEU A 900 -19.60 27.83 18.14
N ILE A 901 -19.18 26.56 18.06
CA ILE A 901 -19.47 25.52 19.07
C ILE A 901 -18.26 25.17 19.94
N CYS A 902 -17.06 25.64 19.61
CA CYS A 902 -15.89 25.52 20.48
C CYS A 902 -15.72 26.76 21.40
N PRO A 903 -14.93 26.64 22.50
CA PRO A 903 -14.45 27.81 23.23
C PRO A 903 -13.69 28.78 22.31
N ALA A 904 -14.02 30.08 22.33
CA ALA A 904 -13.44 31.04 21.39
C ALA A 904 -11.90 31.17 21.48
N ASN A 905 -11.31 30.92 22.65
CA ASN A 905 -9.85 30.88 22.81
C ASN A 905 -9.18 29.72 22.06
N GLN A 906 -9.90 28.62 21.79
CA GLN A 906 -9.39 27.51 20.95
C GLN A 906 -9.21 27.98 19.50
N LEU A 907 -10.24 28.59 18.91
CA LEU A 907 -10.18 29.12 17.55
C LEU A 907 -9.21 30.32 17.44
N ALA A 908 -9.18 31.21 18.43
CA ALA A 908 -8.20 32.31 18.48
C ALA A 908 -6.75 31.80 18.46
N THR A 909 -6.48 30.65 19.10
CA THR A 909 -5.15 30.03 19.11
C THR A 909 -4.75 29.52 17.71
N VAL A 910 -5.70 29.04 16.92
CA VAL A 910 -5.47 28.64 15.51
C VAL A 910 -5.18 29.88 14.65
N ILE A 911 -6.04 30.90 14.73
CA ILE A 911 -5.95 32.13 13.94
C ILE A 911 -4.65 32.91 14.27
N GLU A 912 -4.32 33.12 15.54
CA GLU A 912 -3.02 33.72 15.94
C GLU A 912 -1.83 32.93 15.38
N SER A 913 -1.91 31.59 15.34
CA SER A 913 -0.82 30.75 14.82
C SER A 913 -0.65 30.86 13.31
N LEU A 914 -1.74 31.13 12.57
CA LEU A 914 -1.69 31.48 11.16
C LEU A 914 -1.13 32.90 10.97
N MET A 915 -1.68 33.90 11.68
CA MET A 915 -1.28 35.32 11.57
C MET A 915 0.21 35.58 11.88
N VAL A 916 0.85 34.79 12.76
CA VAL A 916 2.30 34.92 13.03
C VAL A 916 3.20 34.06 12.13
N THR A 917 2.64 33.35 11.15
CA THR A 917 3.44 32.53 10.22
C THR A 917 4.35 33.44 9.38
N PRO A 918 5.67 33.21 9.36
CA PRO A 918 6.60 34.00 8.56
C PRO A 918 6.44 33.66 7.06
N PRO A 919 6.64 34.64 6.15
CA PRO A 919 6.57 34.40 4.71
C PRO A 919 7.46 33.25 4.21
N LYS A 920 6.88 32.33 3.44
CA LYS A 920 7.60 31.28 2.72
C LYS A 920 8.35 31.85 1.50
N ARG A 921 9.41 32.61 1.76
CA ARG A 921 10.28 33.21 0.73
C ARG A 921 10.69 32.16 -0.31
N LEU A 922 10.30 32.36 -1.56
CA LEU A 922 10.66 31.50 -2.68
C LEU A 922 12.13 31.70 -3.01
N ILE A 923 12.89 30.59 -3.09
CA ILE A 923 14.30 30.62 -3.50
C ILE A 923 14.36 30.87 -5.01
N HIS A 924 14.25 32.14 -5.40
CA HIS A 924 14.43 32.63 -6.76
C HIS A 924 15.91 32.52 -7.16
N GLY A 925 16.36 31.30 -7.49
CA GLY A 925 17.80 31.04 -7.60
C GLY A 925 18.26 29.73 -8.25
N GLU A 926 17.40 28.96 -8.94
CA GLU A 926 17.88 27.81 -9.73
C GLU A 926 16.98 27.48 -10.94
N THR A 927 16.98 28.36 -11.95
CA THR A 927 16.43 28.04 -13.30
C THR A 927 16.99 28.95 -14.40
N LYS A 928 18.26 28.73 -14.77
CA LYS A 928 18.84 29.15 -16.07
C LYS A 928 20.06 28.30 -16.41
#